data_AF-A0A524CTG3-F1
#
_entry.id   AF-A0A524CTG3-F1
#
_cell.length_a   1.000
_cell.length_b   1.000
_cell.length_c   1.000
_cell.angle_alpha   90.00
_cell.angle_beta   90.00
_cell.angle_gamma   90.00
#
_symmetry.space_group_name_H-M   'P 1'
#
loop_
_entity.id
_entity.type
_entity.pdbx_description
1 polymer ?
#
loop_
_entity_poly.entity_id
_entity_poly.type
_entity_poly.pdbx_seq_one_letter_code
_entity_poly.pdbx_strand_id
1 'polypeptide(L)'
;MIRLIGVLTQGGVPIKVQSSVDTEGDLIVGPLIEATKALSQVMGSGEVKRLAFRDNTLIVTESDKGYTVVALVGKAEDYMNSLLRVIAEAIDDSGLPPADGSVVDVHKTVVEDIISPYVRSHVEGSFPDIFETIWTPLLDRFMEDEQYADAIREIESLVASEPSFNQWNQIRANATGTLADALQLAQEGVFDRACAVAMQHETPSARIFAVKMGALTHSMTKTAAPPLASLRDLANGLPREHPFTDFAKILVEYNAGNAIPADYSRVFRDAVNKFEFVNDEEHLMLGFLFLDPRIVEYGDFHKQMAGFYEGKSRVFGAFIDAIEERGKIFDKLYSVTSYDGFKDELGVYKARITSILGNLNWVIDPSLYDELAKEGKAIEIGVSASLSLQNYIALLTALAESPVLTISERKARLNEVLMLYRDYFTGLLKSDVPLFAYNLDSIFQSLSVAHAEYYFLSTGSEREKHLKETAEFLSDIYDVVESEWAKARVRFSLFVVLNAICPILARGHSFGIDEIRLAYLASRLQDVETIDATQITRPMNYATEVGNTVNALTALGLRAFDEKQGAELLMRSMETSLDVFEWFLSHGVICRDDIVSGTYHLTQVARFLDDDTLERFVTRTIALNRIVIQDPEKYDYELAMMAGPLLDLLSIAHRRFSEERYGEIARGMYLLALEAWRKYGFEEKADNFREKYSWLE
;
A
#
# COMPACT_ATOMS: atom_id res chain seq x y z
N MET A 1 -6.21 -10.01 -11.33
CA MET A 1 -5.48 -10.05 -12.60
C MET A 1 -6.44 -10.38 -13.71
N ILE A 2 -6.50 -9.48 -14.70
CA ILE A 2 -7.16 -9.74 -15.97
C ILE A 2 -6.26 -10.71 -16.74
N ARG A 3 -6.77 -11.91 -17.00
CA ARG A 3 -6.05 -12.94 -17.76
C ARG A 3 -6.29 -12.79 -19.25
N LEU A 4 -7.48 -12.31 -19.60
CA LEU A 4 -7.89 -12.08 -20.98
C LEU A 4 -8.90 -10.94 -20.99
N ILE A 5 -8.81 -10.08 -22.00
CA ILE A 5 -9.86 -9.14 -22.37
C ILE A 5 -10.01 -9.12 -23.89
N GLY A 6 -11.21 -8.93 -24.38
CA GLY A 6 -11.44 -8.90 -25.81
C GLY A 6 -12.77 -8.30 -26.21
N VAL A 7 -12.87 -7.96 -27.49
CA VAL A 7 -14.09 -7.50 -28.14
C VAL A 7 -14.37 -8.40 -29.34
N LEU A 8 -15.59 -8.89 -29.39
CA LEU A 8 -16.12 -9.78 -30.42
C LEU A 8 -17.26 -9.07 -31.15
N THR A 9 -17.42 -9.36 -32.44
CA THR A 9 -18.62 -9.00 -33.21
C THR A 9 -19.65 -10.14 -33.15
N GLN A 10 -20.80 -9.94 -33.80
CA GLN A 10 -21.89 -10.92 -33.86
C GLN A 10 -21.38 -12.30 -34.32
N GLY A 11 -21.86 -13.37 -33.68
CA GLY A 11 -21.43 -14.74 -33.97
C GLY A 11 -20.07 -15.11 -33.35
N GLY A 12 -19.58 -14.31 -32.40
CA GLY A 12 -18.38 -14.61 -31.60
C GLY A 12 -17.07 -14.45 -32.36
N VAL A 13 -17.06 -13.71 -33.47
CA VAL A 13 -15.85 -13.47 -34.26
C VAL A 13 -14.98 -12.42 -33.54
N PRO A 14 -13.71 -12.72 -33.20
CA PRO A 14 -12.87 -11.79 -32.47
C PRO A 14 -12.42 -10.62 -33.34
N ILE A 15 -12.61 -9.40 -32.84
CA ILE A 15 -12.00 -8.19 -33.41
C ILE A 15 -10.60 -8.04 -32.84
N LYS A 16 -10.51 -8.09 -31.50
CA LYS A 16 -9.26 -8.06 -30.74
C LYS A 16 -9.45 -8.89 -29.48
N VAL A 17 -8.46 -9.72 -29.17
CA VAL A 17 -8.32 -10.43 -27.91
C VAL A 17 -6.90 -10.22 -27.44
N GLN A 18 -6.73 -9.92 -26.17
CA GLN A 18 -5.44 -9.77 -25.53
C GLN A 18 -5.41 -10.63 -24.28
N SER A 19 -4.41 -11.49 -24.19
CA SER A 19 -4.18 -12.32 -23.02
C SER A 19 -2.83 -12.00 -22.39
N SER A 20 -2.83 -11.92 -21.06
CA SER A 20 -1.61 -11.79 -20.25
C SER A 20 -1.00 -13.16 -19.89
N VAL A 21 -1.67 -14.25 -20.30
CA VAL A 21 -1.24 -15.63 -20.06
C VAL A 21 -1.13 -16.31 -21.42
N ASP A 22 -0.06 -17.08 -21.64
CA ASP A 22 0.04 -17.96 -22.82
C ASP A 22 -1.13 -18.95 -22.79
N THR A 23 -2.20 -18.61 -23.49
CA THR A 23 -3.37 -19.45 -23.62
C THR A 23 -3.52 -19.80 -25.09
N GLU A 24 -3.33 -21.09 -25.42
CA GLU A 24 -3.71 -21.65 -26.72
C GLU A 24 -5.25 -21.51 -26.99
N GLY A 25 -5.99 -20.89 -26.07
CA GLY A 25 -7.45 -20.83 -25.99
C GLY A 25 -8.11 -19.53 -26.49
N ASP A 26 -7.37 -18.55 -27.03
CA ASP A 26 -7.97 -17.33 -27.61
C ASP A 26 -9.04 -17.64 -28.67
N LEU A 27 -8.88 -18.75 -29.39
CA LEU A 27 -9.82 -19.25 -30.40
C LEU A 27 -11.09 -19.90 -29.82
N ILE A 28 -11.11 -20.28 -28.54
CA ILE A 28 -12.21 -21.01 -27.89
C ILE A 28 -13.20 -20.06 -27.19
N VAL A 29 -12.74 -18.88 -26.77
CA VAL A 29 -13.56 -17.92 -26.00
C VAL A 29 -14.80 -17.48 -26.78
N GLY A 30 -14.64 -17.10 -28.05
CA GLY A 30 -15.76 -16.69 -28.91
C GLY A 30 -16.84 -17.78 -29.05
N PRO A 31 -16.48 -19.00 -29.52
CA PRO A 31 -17.41 -20.12 -29.59
C PRO A 31 -18.08 -20.49 -28.26
N LEU A 32 -17.35 -20.41 -27.14
CA LEU A 32 -17.89 -20.71 -25.81
C LEU A 32 -18.93 -19.69 -25.36
N ILE A 33 -18.70 -18.41 -25.63
CA ILE A 33 -19.63 -17.33 -25.32
C ILE A 33 -20.91 -17.47 -26.16
N GLU A 34 -20.79 -17.70 -27.46
CA GLU A 34 -21.94 -17.91 -28.35
C GLU A 34 -22.74 -19.16 -27.96
N ALA A 35 -22.07 -20.26 -27.61
CA ALA A 35 -22.73 -21.45 -27.10
C ALA A 35 -23.52 -21.16 -25.81
N THR A 36 -22.95 -20.33 -24.93
CA THR A 36 -23.61 -19.97 -23.67
C THR A 36 -24.78 -19.01 -23.91
N LYS A 37 -24.65 -18.05 -24.82
CA LYS A 37 -25.77 -17.17 -25.23
C LYS A 37 -26.91 -17.97 -25.83
N ALA A 38 -26.62 -18.92 -26.71
CA ALA A 38 -27.64 -19.82 -27.28
C ALA A 38 -28.35 -20.64 -26.17
N LEU A 39 -27.61 -21.15 -25.19
CA LEU A 39 -28.20 -21.83 -24.03
C LEU A 39 -29.05 -20.87 -23.17
N SER A 40 -28.59 -19.65 -22.93
CA SER A 40 -29.32 -18.62 -22.19
C SER A 40 -30.62 -18.20 -22.90
N GLN A 41 -30.61 -18.11 -24.23
CA GLN A 41 -31.81 -17.87 -25.04
C GLN A 41 -32.83 -19.00 -24.87
N VAL A 42 -32.37 -20.27 -24.89
CA VAL A 42 -33.24 -21.43 -24.64
C VAL A 42 -33.80 -21.42 -23.22
N MET A 43 -33.05 -20.90 -22.24
CA MET A 43 -33.46 -20.79 -20.84
C MET A 43 -34.28 -19.53 -20.51
N GLY A 44 -34.49 -18.64 -21.48
CA GLY A 44 -35.42 -17.51 -21.40
C GLY A 44 -34.85 -16.15 -21.00
N SER A 45 -33.55 -16.05 -20.71
CA SER A 45 -32.89 -14.76 -20.42
C SER A 45 -32.23 -14.11 -21.64
N GLY A 46 -31.73 -14.91 -22.57
CA GLY A 46 -31.03 -14.42 -23.78
C GLY A 46 -29.65 -13.80 -23.55
N GLU A 47 -29.34 -13.38 -22.33
CA GLU A 47 -28.07 -12.73 -21.94
C GLU A 47 -27.16 -13.65 -21.12
N VAL A 48 -25.85 -13.47 -21.25
CA VAL A 48 -24.85 -14.09 -20.36
C VAL A 48 -24.07 -12.96 -19.74
N LYS A 49 -24.08 -12.85 -18.40
CA LYS A 49 -23.35 -11.79 -17.69
C LYS A 49 -22.07 -12.31 -17.02
N ARG A 50 -22.12 -13.49 -16.40
CA ARG A 50 -20.98 -14.09 -15.70
C ARG A 50 -20.98 -15.61 -15.83
N LEU A 51 -19.79 -16.18 -15.95
CA LEU A 51 -19.53 -17.62 -15.94
C LEU A 51 -18.34 -17.94 -15.03
N ALA A 52 -18.57 -18.74 -13.99
CA ALA A 52 -17.54 -19.11 -13.03
C ALA A 52 -16.74 -20.34 -13.47
N PHE A 53 -15.41 -20.26 -13.35
CA PHE A 53 -14.40 -21.25 -13.72
C PHE A 53 -13.39 -21.46 -12.59
N ARG A 54 -13.73 -22.27 -11.58
CA ARG A 54 -12.89 -22.47 -10.38
C ARG A 54 -12.45 -21.14 -9.77
N ASP A 55 -11.21 -20.73 -10.04
CA ASP A 55 -10.57 -19.52 -9.50
C ASP A 55 -10.69 -18.31 -10.44
N ASN A 56 -11.43 -18.41 -11.54
CA ASN A 56 -11.64 -17.33 -12.50
C ASN A 56 -13.11 -17.15 -12.85
N THR A 57 -13.48 -15.95 -13.26
CA THR A 57 -14.81 -15.63 -13.74
C THR A 57 -14.69 -14.96 -15.11
N LEU A 58 -15.42 -15.48 -16.10
CA LEU A 58 -15.60 -14.82 -17.39
C LEU A 58 -16.80 -13.89 -17.27
N ILE A 59 -16.55 -12.60 -17.48
CA ILE A 59 -17.55 -11.53 -17.46
C ILE A 59 -17.80 -11.12 -18.91
N VAL A 60 -19.08 -10.91 -19.23
CA VAL A 60 -19.53 -10.57 -20.58
C VAL A 60 -20.48 -9.39 -20.50
N THR A 61 -20.23 -8.38 -21.32
CA THR A 61 -21.06 -7.18 -21.49
C THR A 61 -21.32 -6.96 -22.98
N GLU A 62 -22.52 -6.53 -23.33
CA GLU A 62 -22.88 -6.18 -24.70
C GLU A 62 -23.00 -4.67 -24.85
N SER A 63 -22.60 -4.16 -26.01
CA SER A 63 -22.80 -2.77 -26.44
C SER A 63 -24.15 -2.64 -27.16
N ASP A 64 -24.71 -1.43 -27.23
CA ASP A 64 -25.95 -1.14 -27.95
C ASP A 64 -25.84 -1.40 -29.46
N LYS A 65 -24.62 -1.26 -30.00
CA LYS A 65 -24.29 -1.65 -31.37
C LYS A 65 -24.14 -3.16 -31.58
N GLY A 66 -24.28 -3.98 -30.55
CA GLY A 66 -24.24 -5.44 -30.63
C GLY A 66 -22.84 -6.06 -30.56
N TYR A 67 -21.81 -5.29 -30.18
CA TYR A 67 -20.49 -5.83 -29.89
C TYR A 67 -20.48 -6.51 -28.52
N THR A 68 -19.70 -7.57 -28.38
CA THR A 68 -19.55 -8.29 -27.11
C THR A 68 -18.17 -8.03 -26.53
N VAL A 69 -18.12 -7.41 -25.35
CA VAL A 69 -16.90 -7.18 -24.58
C VAL A 69 -16.78 -8.25 -23.50
N VAL A 70 -15.59 -8.83 -23.37
CA VAL A 70 -15.37 -10.02 -22.54
C VAL A 70 -14.10 -9.85 -21.71
N ALA A 71 -14.10 -10.34 -20.47
CA ALA A 71 -12.88 -10.46 -19.67
C ALA A 71 -12.88 -11.72 -18.81
N LEU A 72 -11.74 -12.41 -18.76
CA LEU A 72 -11.49 -13.50 -17.82
C LEU A 72 -10.65 -12.97 -16.66
N VAL A 73 -11.23 -12.97 -15.45
CA VAL A 73 -10.63 -12.31 -14.29
C VAL A 73 -10.55 -13.26 -13.10
N GLY A 74 -9.46 -13.18 -12.33
CA GLY A 74 -9.29 -13.98 -11.11
C GLY A 74 -9.76 -13.28 -9.82
N LYS A 75 -10.01 -11.96 -9.86
CA LYS A 75 -10.40 -11.15 -8.69
C LYS A 75 -11.07 -9.85 -9.14
N ALA A 76 -11.68 -9.10 -8.22
CA ALA A 76 -12.28 -7.77 -8.45
C ALA A 76 -13.41 -7.76 -9.49
N GLU A 77 -14.26 -8.80 -9.51
CA GLU A 77 -15.27 -9.01 -10.57
C GLU A 77 -16.17 -7.81 -10.83
N ASP A 78 -16.63 -7.12 -9.79
CA ASP A 78 -17.56 -6.01 -9.96
C ASP A 78 -16.88 -4.79 -10.62
N TYR A 79 -15.62 -4.49 -10.27
CA TYR A 79 -14.83 -3.46 -10.95
C TYR A 79 -14.56 -3.82 -12.42
N MET A 80 -14.29 -5.09 -12.68
CA MET A 80 -14.04 -5.58 -14.04
C MET A 80 -15.31 -5.50 -14.90
N ASN A 81 -16.47 -5.78 -14.32
CA ASN A 81 -17.76 -5.58 -14.98
C ASN A 81 -17.98 -4.10 -15.35
N SER A 82 -17.61 -3.16 -14.48
CA SER A 82 -17.66 -1.72 -14.78
C SER A 82 -16.71 -1.32 -15.89
N LEU A 83 -15.49 -1.86 -15.91
CA LEU A 83 -14.54 -1.67 -17.01
C LEU A 83 -15.13 -2.15 -18.34
N LEU A 84 -15.75 -3.33 -18.38
CA LEU A 84 -16.37 -3.82 -19.61
C LEU A 84 -17.52 -2.93 -20.10
N ARG A 85 -18.27 -2.30 -19.18
CA ARG A 85 -19.30 -1.31 -19.54
C ARG A 85 -18.70 -0.03 -20.12
N VAL A 86 -17.63 0.48 -19.50
CA VAL A 86 -16.91 1.65 -20.03
C VAL A 86 -16.39 1.39 -21.45
N ILE A 87 -15.86 0.18 -21.71
CA ILE A 87 -15.42 -0.22 -23.05
C ILE A 87 -16.60 -0.34 -24.01
N ALA A 88 -17.71 -0.96 -23.59
CA ALA A 88 -18.91 -1.12 -24.42
C ALA A 88 -19.49 0.23 -24.85
N GLU A 89 -19.61 1.16 -23.91
CA GLU A 89 -20.11 2.50 -24.21
C GLU A 89 -19.15 3.30 -25.11
N ALA A 90 -17.83 3.17 -24.92
CA ALA A 90 -16.85 3.79 -25.82
C ALA A 90 -16.97 3.24 -27.25
N ILE A 91 -17.34 1.96 -27.43
CA ILE A 91 -17.65 1.39 -28.75
C ILE A 91 -18.94 2.00 -29.32
N ASP A 92 -19.96 2.19 -28.49
CA ASP A 92 -21.23 2.79 -28.89
C ASP A 92 -21.09 4.27 -29.29
N ASP A 93 -20.20 5.01 -28.61
CA ASP A 93 -19.87 6.40 -28.94
C ASP A 93 -18.91 6.53 -30.12
N SER A 94 -18.23 5.45 -30.52
CA SER A 94 -17.27 5.46 -31.62
C SER A 94 -17.91 5.59 -33.01
N GLY A 95 -17.09 5.78 -34.04
CA GLY A 95 -17.52 5.75 -35.44
C GLY A 95 -17.83 4.35 -36.00
N LEU A 96 -17.80 3.28 -35.19
CA LEU A 96 -18.06 1.92 -35.67
C LEU A 96 -19.54 1.69 -36.04
N PRO A 97 -19.81 0.93 -37.12
CA PRO A 97 -21.17 0.52 -37.47
C PRO A 97 -21.73 -0.51 -36.47
N PRO A 98 -23.04 -0.80 -36.49
CA PRO A 98 -23.59 -1.95 -35.77
C PRO A 98 -22.90 -3.26 -36.16
N ALA A 99 -22.70 -4.15 -35.18
CA ALA A 99 -22.05 -5.44 -35.36
C ALA A 99 -22.84 -6.33 -36.32
N ASP A 100 -22.18 -6.80 -37.39
CA ASP A 100 -22.77 -7.64 -38.43
C ASP A 100 -22.02 -8.97 -38.65
N GLY A 101 -21.04 -9.26 -37.78
CA GLY A 101 -20.18 -10.44 -37.89
C GLY A 101 -18.95 -10.24 -38.78
N SER A 102 -18.81 -9.10 -39.46
CA SER A 102 -17.62 -8.77 -40.24
C SER A 102 -16.57 -8.04 -39.39
N VAL A 103 -15.30 -8.28 -39.70
CA VAL A 103 -14.17 -7.58 -39.06
C VAL A 103 -13.28 -7.01 -40.16
N VAL A 104 -13.21 -5.69 -40.22
CA VAL A 104 -12.32 -4.94 -41.13
C VAL A 104 -11.33 -4.08 -40.33
N ASP A 105 -10.30 -3.54 -40.98
CA ASP A 105 -9.20 -2.85 -40.30
C ASP A 105 -9.64 -1.69 -39.40
N VAL A 106 -10.68 -0.93 -39.80
CA VAL A 106 -11.24 0.13 -38.94
C VAL A 106 -11.76 -0.40 -37.60
N HIS A 107 -12.32 -1.62 -37.56
CA HIS A 107 -12.73 -2.24 -36.30
C HIS A 107 -11.52 -2.49 -35.40
N LYS A 108 -10.43 -3.03 -35.98
CA LYS A 108 -9.21 -3.34 -35.22
C LYS A 108 -8.58 -2.08 -34.66
N THR A 109 -8.46 -1.01 -35.46
CA THR A 109 -7.87 0.25 -35.01
C THR A 109 -8.70 0.90 -33.90
N VAL A 110 -10.01 1.08 -34.12
CA VAL A 110 -10.86 1.75 -33.12
C VAL A 110 -10.95 0.95 -31.83
N VAL A 111 -11.09 -0.38 -31.92
CA VAL A 111 -11.11 -1.24 -30.72
C VAL A 111 -9.76 -1.25 -30.01
N GLU A 112 -8.63 -1.19 -30.73
CA GLU A 112 -7.32 -1.06 -30.11
C GLU A 112 -7.18 0.25 -29.34
N ASP A 113 -7.62 1.36 -29.93
CA ASP A 113 -7.56 2.68 -29.29
C ASP A 113 -8.43 2.71 -28.01
N ILE A 114 -9.55 1.99 -28.00
CA ILE A 114 -10.43 1.88 -26.82
C ILE A 114 -9.86 0.97 -25.73
N ILE A 115 -9.29 -0.19 -26.10
CA ILE A 115 -8.85 -1.21 -25.12
C ILE A 115 -7.44 -0.93 -24.60
N SER A 116 -6.54 -0.42 -25.43
CA SER A 116 -5.10 -0.27 -25.12
C SER A 116 -4.80 0.42 -23.78
N PRO A 117 -5.56 1.42 -23.30
CA PRO A 117 -5.32 2.02 -21.99
C PRO A 117 -5.51 1.03 -20.82
N TYR A 118 -6.30 -0.02 -20.99
CA TYR A 118 -6.70 -0.95 -19.93
C TYR A 118 -5.91 -2.27 -19.91
N VAL A 119 -4.93 -2.41 -20.80
CA VAL A 119 -4.16 -3.65 -21.03
C VAL A 119 -2.65 -3.41 -21.02
N ARG A 120 -2.20 -2.42 -20.26
CA ARG A 120 -0.79 -2.06 -20.17
C ARG A 120 0.05 -3.18 -19.58
N SER A 121 1.19 -3.47 -20.22
CA SER A 121 2.20 -4.42 -19.76
C SER A 121 3.28 -3.78 -18.88
N HIS A 122 3.54 -2.48 -19.03
CA HIS A 122 4.52 -1.73 -18.25
C HIS A 122 4.03 -0.30 -17.97
N VAL A 123 4.57 0.31 -16.91
CA VAL A 123 4.51 1.76 -16.69
C VAL A 123 5.60 2.41 -17.57
N GLU A 124 5.28 3.53 -18.22
CA GLU A 124 6.22 4.24 -19.09
C GLU A 124 7.25 5.05 -18.27
N GLY A 125 8.50 5.07 -18.76
CA GLY A 125 9.61 5.76 -18.10
C GLY A 125 10.36 4.90 -17.06
N SER A 126 11.61 5.29 -16.78
CA SER A 126 12.41 4.72 -15.70
C SER A 126 12.13 5.45 -14.39
N PHE A 127 12.27 4.76 -13.24
CA PHE A 127 12.05 5.39 -11.94
C PHE A 127 13.01 6.58 -11.69
N PRO A 128 14.32 6.47 -12.00
CA PRO A 128 15.25 7.59 -11.84
C PRO A 128 14.84 8.83 -12.65
N ASP A 129 14.45 8.65 -13.92
CA ASP A 129 14.07 9.78 -14.79
C ASP A 129 12.80 10.48 -14.29
N ILE A 130 11.78 9.70 -13.92
CA ILE A 130 10.52 10.20 -13.35
C ILE A 130 10.83 10.97 -12.06
N PHE A 131 11.62 10.35 -11.17
CA PHE A 131 11.96 10.91 -9.88
C PHE A 131 12.73 12.23 -10.02
N GLU A 132 13.80 12.27 -10.79
CA GLU A 132 14.65 13.45 -10.97
C GLU A 132 13.85 14.61 -11.61
N THR A 133 12.99 14.31 -12.58
CA THR A 133 12.16 15.29 -13.27
C THR A 133 11.21 16.04 -12.33
N ILE A 134 10.69 15.35 -11.31
CA ILE A 134 9.71 15.91 -10.37
C ILE A 134 10.39 16.44 -9.10
N TRP A 135 11.33 15.68 -8.54
CA TRP A 135 11.95 15.98 -7.26
C TRP A 135 12.95 17.15 -7.33
N THR A 136 13.79 17.22 -8.36
CA THR A 136 14.84 18.24 -8.42
C THR A 136 14.27 19.66 -8.43
N PRO A 137 13.28 20.00 -9.28
CA PRO A 137 12.68 21.33 -9.26
C PRO A 137 11.99 21.64 -7.91
N LEU A 138 11.34 20.65 -7.31
CA LEU A 138 10.71 20.78 -5.99
C LEU A 138 11.73 21.13 -4.91
N LEU A 139 12.86 20.41 -4.90
CA LEU A 139 13.95 20.65 -3.96
C LEU A 139 14.53 22.05 -4.13
N ASP A 140 14.82 22.47 -5.36
CA ASP A 140 15.30 23.82 -5.67
C ASP A 140 14.33 24.87 -5.11
N ARG A 141 13.03 24.66 -5.29
CA ARG A 141 11.99 25.57 -4.77
C ARG A 141 11.94 25.59 -3.24
N PHE A 142 12.08 24.45 -2.57
CA PHE A 142 12.15 24.42 -1.10
C PHE A 142 13.39 25.10 -0.55
N MET A 143 14.51 25.06 -1.27
CA MET A 143 15.74 25.75 -0.86
C MET A 143 15.66 27.27 -0.98
N GLU A 144 14.68 27.82 -1.70
CA GLU A 144 14.44 29.27 -1.78
C GLU A 144 13.72 29.84 -0.54
N ASP A 145 13.01 28.99 0.21
CA ASP A 145 12.36 29.37 1.46
C ASP A 145 13.25 29.03 2.66
N GLU A 146 13.54 30.00 3.52
CA GLU A 146 14.46 29.83 4.65
C GLU A 146 13.99 28.74 5.63
N GLN A 147 12.68 28.65 5.89
CA GLN A 147 12.13 27.68 6.83
C GLN A 147 12.26 26.25 6.30
N TYR A 148 12.00 26.03 5.02
CA TYR A 148 12.13 24.69 4.41
C TYR A 148 13.59 24.32 4.18
N ALA A 149 14.44 25.29 3.81
CA ALA A 149 15.88 25.09 3.70
C ALA A 149 16.51 24.72 5.06
N ASP A 150 16.04 25.29 6.17
CA ASP A 150 16.46 24.91 7.52
C ASP A 150 16.07 23.45 7.82
N ALA A 151 14.82 23.07 7.53
CA ALA A 151 14.35 21.68 7.71
C ALA A 151 15.17 20.68 6.88
N ILE A 152 15.51 21.01 5.64
CA ILE A 152 16.35 20.18 4.78
C ILE A 152 17.76 20.04 5.37
N ARG A 153 18.36 21.14 5.86
CA ARG A 153 19.68 21.13 6.49
C ARG A 153 19.71 20.30 7.78
N GLU A 154 18.62 20.28 8.55
CA GLU A 154 18.49 19.38 9.71
C GLU A 154 18.58 17.91 9.27
N ILE A 155 17.88 17.53 8.20
CA ILE A 155 17.95 16.16 7.67
C ILE A 155 19.33 15.85 7.10
N GLU A 156 19.98 16.78 6.41
CA GLU A 156 21.36 16.59 5.93
C GLU A 156 22.33 16.36 7.10
N SER A 157 22.18 17.13 8.19
CA SER A 157 22.95 16.94 9.42
C SER A 157 22.67 15.58 10.06
N LEU A 158 21.40 15.15 10.09
CA LEU A 158 21.02 13.82 10.58
C LEU A 158 21.68 12.73 9.72
N VAL A 159 21.57 12.81 8.39
CA VAL A 159 22.15 11.85 7.45
C VAL A 159 23.68 11.78 7.55
N ALA A 160 24.33 12.92 7.82
CA ALA A 160 25.78 13.00 8.00
C ALA A 160 26.25 12.57 9.40
N SER A 161 25.35 12.43 10.38
CA SER A 161 25.71 12.10 11.75
C SER A 161 26.27 10.68 11.88
N GLU A 162 27.32 10.52 12.69
CA GLU A 162 27.86 9.20 13.01
C GLU A 162 27.01 8.51 14.08
N PRO A 163 26.66 7.21 13.90
CA PRO A 163 25.94 6.45 14.91
C PRO A 163 26.68 6.43 16.25
N SER A 164 25.96 6.73 17.34
CA SER A 164 26.48 6.57 18.70
C SER A 164 26.31 5.12 19.17
N PHE A 165 27.42 4.47 19.52
CA PHE A 165 27.42 3.09 20.04
C PHE A 165 27.60 3.02 21.56
N ASN A 166 27.42 4.13 22.28
CA ASN A 166 27.67 4.18 23.72
C ASN A 166 26.80 3.20 24.52
N GLN A 167 25.51 3.13 24.22
CA GLN A 167 24.58 2.20 24.87
C GLN A 167 24.99 0.75 24.58
N TRP A 168 25.29 0.42 23.32
CA TRP A 168 25.77 -0.91 22.93
C TRP A 168 27.05 -1.30 23.68
N ASN A 169 28.02 -0.38 23.74
CA ASN A 169 29.29 -0.63 24.42
C ASN A 169 29.08 -0.91 25.92
N GLN A 170 28.13 -0.23 26.58
CA GLN A 170 27.76 -0.50 27.96
C GLN A 170 27.11 -1.88 28.11
N ILE A 171 26.17 -2.24 27.25
CA ILE A 171 25.52 -3.57 27.28
C ILE A 171 26.56 -4.67 27.07
N ARG A 172 27.43 -4.51 26.05
CA ARG A 172 28.48 -5.48 25.74
C ARG A 172 29.48 -5.65 26.88
N ALA A 173 29.88 -4.56 27.55
CA ALA A 173 30.82 -4.62 28.67
C ALA A 173 30.23 -5.33 29.90
N ASN A 174 28.92 -5.25 30.10
CA ASN A 174 28.22 -5.84 31.23
C ASN A 174 27.61 -7.21 30.93
N ALA A 175 27.65 -7.66 29.68
CA ALA A 175 27.09 -8.94 29.27
C ALA A 175 27.85 -10.09 29.97
N THR A 176 27.10 -10.96 30.64
CA THR A 176 27.61 -12.21 31.23
C THR A 176 26.52 -13.26 31.07
N GLY A 177 26.90 -14.51 30.79
CA GLY A 177 25.92 -15.59 30.64
C GLY A 177 26.39 -16.73 29.76
N THR A 178 25.59 -17.79 29.74
CA THR A 178 25.71 -18.97 28.89
C THR A 178 24.95 -18.79 27.57
N LEU A 179 25.11 -19.73 26.64
CA LEU A 179 24.29 -19.75 25.41
C LEU A 179 22.80 -20.00 25.70
N ALA A 180 22.48 -20.77 26.73
CA ALA A 180 21.10 -20.94 27.18
C ALA A 180 20.49 -19.61 27.66
N ASP A 181 21.25 -18.79 28.40
CA ASP A 181 20.80 -17.46 28.82
C ASP A 181 20.58 -16.54 27.60
N ALA A 182 21.47 -16.60 26.60
CA ALA A 182 21.32 -15.84 25.36
C ALA A 182 20.07 -16.27 24.56
N LEU A 183 19.81 -17.57 24.48
CA LEU A 183 18.62 -18.12 23.84
C LEU A 183 17.34 -17.70 24.58
N GLN A 184 17.32 -17.78 25.92
CA GLN A 184 16.19 -17.34 26.73
C GLN A 184 15.89 -15.85 26.50
N LEU A 185 16.92 -14.99 26.55
CA LEU A 185 16.77 -13.55 26.27
C LEU A 185 16.15 -13.30 24.89
N ALA A 186 16.58 -14.03 23.85
CA ALA A 186 15.99 -13.92 22.52
C ALA A 186 14.54 -14.42 22.47
N GLN A 187 14.20 -15.49 23.20
CA GLN A 187 12.83 -16.00 23.30
C GLN A 187 11.87 -14.99 23.96
N GLU A 188 12.40 -14.16 24.86
CA GLU A 188 11.71 -13.04 25.53
C GLU A 188 11.73 -11.73 24.71
N GLY A 189 12.43 -11.70 23.56
CA GLY A 189 12.53 -10.53 22.67
C GLY A 189 13.64 -9.53 23.02
N VAL A 190 14.54 -9.86 23.96
CA VAL A 190 15.65 -9.02 24.43
C VAL A 190 16.91 -9.23 23.58
N PHE A 191 16.82 -8.87 22.29
CA PHE A 191 17.81 -9.25 21.28
C PHE A 191 19.19 -8.59 21.44
N ASP A 192 19.30 -7.39 22.00
CA ASP A 192 20.58 -6.72 22.21
C ASP A 192 21.45 -7.43 23.26
N ARG A 193 20.86 -7.82 24.39
CA ARG A 193 21.53 -8.63 25.41
C ARG A 193 21.82 -10.04 24.92
N ALA A 194 20.88 -10.66 24.20
CA ALA A 194 21.10 -11.96 23.57
C ALA A 194 22.31 -11.92 22.62
N CYS A 195 22.40 -10.89 21.77
CA CYS A 195 23.56 -10.66 20.92
C CYS A 195 24.84 -10.51 21.72
N ALA A 196 24.84 -9.64 22.75
CA ALA A 196 26.02 -9.34 23.54
C ALA A 196 26.57 -10.58 24.28
N VAL A 197 25.70 -11.42 24.85
CA VAL A 197 26.08 -12.68 25.49
C VAL A 197 26.60 -13.67 24.44
N ALA A 198 25.88 -13.87 23.32
CA ALA A 198 26.27 -14.83 22.29
C ALA A 198 27.62 -14.49 21.63
N MET A 199 27.96 -13.20 21.48
CA MET A 199 29.26 -12.75 20.95
C MET A 199 30.46 -13.18 21.79
N GLN A 200 30.27 -13.61 23.04
CA GLN A 200 31.35 -14.08 23.92
C GLN A 200 31.75 -15.54 23.66
N HIS A 201 30.97 -16.26 22.85
CA HIS A 201 31.16 -17.68 22.58
C HIS A 201 31.73 -17.89 21.18
N GLU A 202 32.67 -18.84 21.05
CA GLU A 202 33.40 -19.06 19.78
C GLU A 202 32.77 -20.07 18.83
N THR A 203 31.73 -20.80 19.26
CA THR A 203 31.10 -21.82 18.42
C THR A 203 30.45 -21.19 17.17
N PRO A 204 30.48 -21.86 16.01
CA PRO A 204 29.89 -21.32 14.78
C PRO A 204 28.42 -20.92 14.95
N SER A 205 27.62 -21.77 15.61
CA SER A 205 26.18 -21.56 15.83
C SER A 205 25.91 -20.37 16.75
N ALA A 206 26.73 -20.16 17.79
CA ALA A 206 26.64 -18.98 18.64
C ALA A 206 26.98 -17.69 17.89
N ARG A 207 28.01 -17.72 17.04
CA ARG A 207 28.39 -16.57 16.20
C ARG A 207 27.31 -16.22 15.18
N ILE A 208 26.73 -17.23 14.51
CA ILE A 208 25.62 -17.04 13.58
C ILE A 208 24.39 -16.47 14.31
N PHE A 209 24.06 -17.01 15.47
CA PHE A 209 22.99 -16.51 16.31
C PHE A 209 23.22 -15.06 16.74
N ALA A 210 24.43 -14.72 17.20
CA ALA A 210 24.82 -13.36 17.53
C ALA A 210 24.70 -12.40 16.33
N VAL A 211 25.13 -12.81 15.13
CA VAL A 211 24.91 -12.02 13.90
C VAL A 211 23.43 -11.72 13.69
N LYS A 212 22.56 -12.73 13.83
CA LYS A 212 21.12 -12.54 13.65
C LYS A 212 20.50 -11.67 14.73
N MET A 213 20.85 -11.86 16.00
CA MET A 213 20.35 -11.03 17.10
C MET A 213 20.77 -9.57 16.90
N GLY A 214 22.04 -9.32 16.54
CA GLY A 214 22.51 -7.98 16.17
C GLY A 214 21.75 -7.40 14.97
N ALA A 215 21.51 -8.18 13.92
CA ALA A 215 20.67 -7.77 12.80
C ALA A 215 19.24 -7.38 13.22
N LEU A 216 18.62 -8.14 14.14
CA LEU A 216 17.28 -7.81 14.65
C LEU A 216 17.27 -6.49 15.42
N THR A 217 18.30 -6.19 16.21
CA THR A 217 18.39 -4.90 16.94
C THR A 217 18.54 -3.70 16.02
N HIS A 218 19.04 -3.87 14.78
CA HIS A 218 19.02 -2.83 13.77
C HIS A 218 17.62 -2.60 13.17
N SER A 219 16.73 -3.59 13.28
CA SER A 219 15.35 -3.55 12.78
C SER A 219 14.31 -3.26 13.87
N MET A 220 14.74 -2.86 15.07
CA MET A 220 13.86 -2.56 16.19
C MET A 220 14.19 -1.22 16.84
N THR A 221 13.16 -0.52 17.29
CA THR A 221 13.31 0.70 18.08
C THR A 221 13.77 0.37 19.49
N LYS A 222 14.41 1.34 20.16
CA LYS A 222 14.79 1.29 21.59
C LYS A 222 15.72 0.16 22.03
N THR A 223 16.20 -0.69 21.12
CA THR A 223 17.27 -1.67 21.36
C THR A 223 18.65 -1.07 21.09
N ALA A 224 19.71 -1.45 21.83
CA ALA A 224 21.05 -1.01 21.46
C ALA A 224 21.65 -1.92 20.38
N ALA A 225 21.96 -1.38 19.21
CA ALA A 225 22.50 -2.17 18.09
C ALA A 225 24.04 -2.18 18.08
N PRO A 226 24.68 -3.34 17.79
CA PRO A 226 26.13 -3.41 17.58
C PRO A 226 26.56 -2.63 16.32
N PRO A 227 27.82 -2.17 16.23
CA PRO A 227 28.35 -1.68 14.97
C PRO A 227 28.29 -2.77 13.89
N LEU A 228 27.80 -2.44 12.69
CA LEU A 228 27.77 -3.37 11.56
C LEU A 228 29.15 -3.95 11.23
N ALA A 229 30.22 -3.17 11.44
CA ALA A 229 31.59 -3.65 11.30
C ALA A 229 31.90 -4.81 12.26
N SER A 230 31.41 -4.76 13.50
CA SER A 230 31.58 -5.85 14.47
C SER A 230 30.83 -7.11 14.05
N LEU A 231 29.63 -6.98 13.49
CA LEU A 231 28.87 -8.12 12.94
C LEU A 231 29.57 -8.71 11.71
N ARG A 232 30.15 -7.87 10.85
CA ARG A 232 30.91 -8.27 9.67
C ARG A 232 32.13 -9.09 10.05
N ASP A 233 32.89 -8.63 11.04
CA ASP A 233 34.06 -9.36 11.55
C ASP A 233 33.65 -10.74 12.09
N LEU A 234 32.53 -10.80 12.83
CA LEU A 234 31.98 -12.03 13.35
C LEU A 234 31.59 -13.00 12.23
N ALA A 235 30.88 -12.51 11.20
CA ALA A 235 30.46 -13.31 10.04
C ALA A 235 31.64 -13.78 9.18
N ASN A 236 32.68 -12.96 9.04
CA ASN A 236 33.90 -13.31 8.30
C ASN A 236 34.73 -14.38 9.02
N GLY A 237 34.67 -14.43 10.35
CA GLY A 237 35.30 -15.46 11.17
C GLY A 237 34.58 -16.82 11.18
N LEU A 238 33.47 -16.99 10.46
CA LEU A 238 32.73 -18.25 10.40
C LEU A 238 33.40 -19.28 9.47
N PRO A 239 33.37 -20.58 9.83
CA PRO A 239 33.87 -21.65 8.95
C PRO A 239 33.08 -21.71 7.63
N ARG A 240 33.77 -21.88 6.50
CA ARG A 240 33.12 -21.97 5.17
C ARG A 240 32.22 -23.18 5.01
N GLU A 241 32.49 -24.26 5.73
CA GLU A 241 31.75 -25.53 5.61
C GLU A 241 30.42 -25.52 6.39
N HIS A 242 30.20 -24.54 7.27
CA HIS A 242 28.97 -24.49 8.06
C HIS A 242 27.77 -24.10 7.17
N PRO A 243 26.62 -24.82 7.24
CA PRO A 243 25.49 -24.64 6.32
C PRO A 243 24.93 -23.22 6.20
N PHE A 244 25.05 -22.43 7.28
CA PHE A 244 24.47 -21.09 7.41
C PHE A 244 25.50 -19.94 7.35
N THR A 245 26.76 -20.22 7.03
CA THR A 245 27.81 -19.17 6.97
C THR A 245 27.52 -18.13 5.88
N ASP A 246 27.09 -18.56 4.70
CA ASP A 246 26.76 -17.64 3.59
C ASP A 246 25.56 -16.76 3.94
N PHE A 247 24.56 -17.33 4.64
CA PHE A 247 23.42 -16.57 5.13
C PHE A 247 23.85 -15.46 6.08
N ALA A 248 24.67 -15.77 7.10
CA ALA A 248 25.14 -14.78 8.06
C ALA A 248 25.95 -13.65 7.41
N LYS A 249 26.81 -13.97 6.44
CA LYS A 249 27.59 -12.97 5.69
C LYS A 249 26.70 -12.04 4.87
N ILE A 250 25.80 -12.62 4.08
CA ILE A 250 24.89 -11.83 3.23
C ILE A 250 23.89 -11.04 4.08
N LEU A 251 23.44 -11.54 5.23
CA LEU A 251 22.59 -10.79 6.16
C LEU A 251 23.26 -9.50 6.64
N VAL A 252 24.54 -9.55 7.02
CA VAL A 252 25.26 -8.35 7.46
C VAL A 252 25.42 -7.36 6.31
N GLU A 253 25.79 -7.82 5.12
CA GLU A 253 25.93 -6.94 3.96
C GLU A 253 24.58 -6.37 3.49
N TYR A 254 23.50 -7.14 3.62
CA TYR A 254 22.15 -6.66 3.31
C TYR A 254 21.73 -5.54 4.26
N ASN A 255 21.95 -5.70 5.58
CA ASN A 255 21.71 -4.64 6.57
C ASN A 255 22.62 -3.42 6.37
N ALA A 256 23.84 -3.62 5.86
CA ALA A 256 24.73 -2.53 5.50
C ALA A 256 24.35 -1.83 4.18
N GLY A 257 23.38 -2.35 3.42
CA GLY A 257 23.01 -1.83 2.09
C GLY A 257 24.00 -2.19 0.98
N ASN A 258 24.90 -3.14 1.22
CA ASN A 258 25.92 -3.59 0.27
C ASN A 258 25.51 -4.85 -0.52
N ALA A 259 24.46 -5.55 -0.10
CA ALA A 259 23.91 -6.71 -0.81
C ALA A 259 22.52 -6.40 -1.34
N ILE A 260 22.23 -6.89 -2.55
CA ILE A 260 20.93 -6.72 -3.20
C ILE A 260 19.89 -7.69 -2.64
N PRO A 261 18.58 -7.36 -2.70
CA PRO A 261 17.50 -8.24 -2.21
C PRO A 261 17.49 -9.64 -2.84
N ALA A 262 17.93 -9.78 -4.10
CA ALA A 262 17.98 -11.06 -4.79
C ALA A 262 19.01 -12.02 -4.16
N ASP A 263 20.19 -11.53 -3.79
CA ASP A 263 21.22 -12.34 -3.13
C ASP A 263 20.77 -12.80 -1.74
N TYR A 264 20.14 -11.90 -0.99
CA TYR A 264 19.55 -12.25 0.30
C TYR A 264 18.46 -13.31 0.17
N SER A 265 17.55 -13.16 -0.80
CA SER A 265 16.48 -14.13 -1.04
C SER A 265 17.02 -15.51 -1.43
N ARG A 266 18.11 -15.55 -2.20
CA ARG A 266 18.80 -16.80 -2.57
C ARG A 266 19.35 -17.52 -1.33
N VAL A 267 20.14 -16.84 -0.50
CA VAL A 267 20.70 -17.49 0.70
C VAL A 267 19.64 -17.85 1.73
N PHE A 268 18.55 -17.08 1.81
CA PHE A 268 17.40 -17.40 2.67
C PHE A 268 16.75 -18.71 2.25
N ARG A 269 16.48 -18.89 0.95
CA ARG A 269 15.97 -20.15 0.38
C ARG A 269 16.91 -21.32 0.65
N ASP A 270 18.21 -21.12 0.44
CA ASP A 270 19.21 -22.15 0.69
C ASP A 270 19.26 -22.56 2.17
N ALA A 271 19.10 -21.60 3.08
CA ALA A 271 19.02 -21.84 4.52
C ALA A 271 17.76 -22.62 4.92
N VAL A 272 16.60 -22.27 4.36
CA VAL A 272 15.32 -22.99 4.56
C VAL A 272 15.48 -24.47 4.20
N ASN A 273 16.10 -24.77 3.05
CA ASN A 273 16.29 -26.15 2.58
C ASN A 273 17.28 -26.97 3.43
N LYS A 274 18.11 -26.32 4.23
CA LYS A 274 19.15 -26.96 5.06
C LYS A 274 18.77 -27.06 6.54
N PHE A 275 17.70 -26.40 6.96
CA PHE A 275 17.32 -26.37 8.37
C PHE A 275 16.65 -27.67 8.80
N GLU A 276 17.03 -28.16 9.97
CA GLU A 276 16.48 -29.37 10.58
C GLU A 276 15.70 -29.00 11.85
N PHE A 277 14.51 -29.56 12.00
CA PHE A 277 13.63 -29.30 13.14
C PHE A 277 13.97 -30.22 14.34
N VAL A 278 15.17 -30.06 14.89
CA VAL A 278 15.64 -30.82 16.07
C VAL A 278 15.40 -29.99 17.33
N ASN A 279 14.84 -30.57 18.38
CA ASN A 279 14.52 -29.85 19.61
C ASN A 279 15.71 -29.79 20.58
N ASP A 280 16.77 -29.08 20.20
CA ASP A 280 17.94 -28.77 21.02
C ASP A 280 18.29 -27.27 21.01
N GLU A 281 19.21 -26.84 21.87
CA GLU A 281 19.61 -25.43 21.98
C GLU A 281 20.20 -24.88 20.67
N GLU A 282 20.95 -25.69 19.93
CA GLU A 282 21.61 -25.27 18.70
C GLU A 282 20.60 -24.95 17.60
N HIS A 283 19.65 -25.84 17.35
CA HIS A 283 18.61 -25.64 16.35
C HIS A 283 17.59 -24.59 16.78
N LEU A 284 17.35 -24.42 18.08
CA LEU A 284 16.57 -23.30 18.61
C LEU A 284 17.30 -21.96 18.45
N MET A 285 18.63 -21.91 18.46
CA MET A 285 19.37 -20.68 18.11
C MET A 285 19.33 -20.44 16.59
N LEU A 286 19.59 -21.47 15.78
CA LEU A 286 19.58 -21.36 14.33
C LEU A 286 18.19 -21.03 13.76
N GLY A 287 17.12 -21.47 14.42
CA GLY A 287 15.74 -21.15 14.04
C GLY A 287 15.45 -19.64 14.05
N PHE A 288 16.15 -18.85 14.89
CA PHE A 288 16.03 -17.38 14.87
C PHE A 288 16.49 -16.73 13.58
N LEU A 289 17.27 -17.40 12.72
CA LEU A 289 17.63 -16.90 11.39
C LEU A 289 16.39 -16.56 10.56
N PHE A 290 15.30 -17.30 10.77
CA PHE A 290 14.05 -17.18 10.04
C PHE A 290 13.03 -16.23 10.68
N LEU A 291 13.39 -15.52 11.76
CA LEU A 291 12.59 -14.39 12.25
C LEU A 291 12.75 -13.21 11.27
N ASP A 292 12.06 -13.31 10.14
CA ASP A 292 12.12 -12.41 8.98
C ASP A 292 10.77 -12.47 8.25
N PRO A 293 10.20 -11.34 7.79
CA PRO A 293 8.92 -11.34 7.09
C PRO A 293 8.87 -12.25 5.85
N ARG A 294 10.00 -12.54 5.19
CA ARG A 294 10.04 -13.41 4.01
C ARG A 294 9.69 -14.85 4.28
N ILE A 295 9.65 -15.30 5.54
CA ILE A 295 9.39 -16.70 5.89
C ILE A 295 8.06 -17.22 5.32
N VAL A 296 7.04 -16.36 5.19
CA VAL A 296 5.73 -16.75 4.65
C VAL A 296 5.74 -17.00 3.14
N GLU A 297 6.79 -16.58 2.43
CA GLU A 297 6.98 -16.91 1.00
C GLU A 297 7.34 -18.39 0.79
N TYR A 298 7.67 -19.13 1.85
CA TYR A 298 8.21 -20.49 1.80
C TYR A 298 7.22 -21.57 2.26
N GLY A 299 6.06 -21.65 1.59
CA GLY A 299 5.14 -22.79 1.67
C GLY A 299 4.67 -23.11 3.10
N ASP A 300 4.85 -24.35 3.56
CA ASP A 300 4.50 -24.77 4.92
C ASP A 300 5.63 -24.56 5.95
N PHE A 301 6.79 -24.02 5.54
CA PHE A 301 7.94 -23.86 6.43
C PHE A 301 7.64 -22.91 7.60
N HIS A 302 6.92 -21.81 7.37
CA HIS A 302 6.55 -20.89 8.45
C HIS A 302 5.63 -21.56 9.49
N LYS A 303 4.70 -22.43 9.06
CA LYS A 303 3.84 -23.20 9.98
C LYS A 303 4.66 -24.18 10.82
N GLN A 304 5.63 -24.84 10.19
CA GLN A 304 6.55 -25.74 10.90
C GLN A 304 7.40 -24.96 11.92
N MET A 305 7.86 -23.76 11.58
CA MET A 305 8.60 -22.87 12.49
C MET A 305 7.72 -22.37 13.64
N ALA A 306 6.47 -21.99 13.39
CA ALA A 306 5.52 -21.63 14.44
C ALA A 306 5.30 -22.79 15.42
N GLY A 307 5.05 -24.00 14.91
CA GLY A 307 4.94 -25.22 15.74
C GLY A 307 6.25 -25.57 16.47
N PHE A 308 7.40 -25.30 15.85
CA PHE A 308 8.72 -25.54 16.46
C PHE A 308 8.99 -24.62 17.66
N TYR A 309 8.44 -23.41 17.69
CA TYR A 309 8.55 -22.47 18.83
C TYR A 309 7.31 -22.42 19.72
N GLU A 310 6.30 -23.27 19.47
CA GLU A 310 5.09 -23.34 20.30
C GLU A 310 5.47 -23.65 21.76
N GLY A 311 5.02 -22.79 22.68
CA GLY A 311 5.35 -22.89 24.11
C GLY A 311 6.79 -22.53 24.48
N LYS A 312 7.65 -22.17 23.51
CA LYS A 312 9.08 -21.82 23.73
C LYS A 312 9.36 -20.33 23.60
N SER A 313 8.70 -19.65 22.65
CA SER A 313 8.80 -18.19 22.52
C SER A 313 7.48 -17.62 22.02
N ARG A 314 6.84 -16.81 22.87
CA ARG A 314 5.63 -16.08 22.49
C ARG A 314 5.94 -15.01 21.44
N VAL A 315 7.08 -14.32 21.55
CA VAL A 315 7.51 -13.30 20.58
C VAL A 315 7.69 -13.92 19.19
N PHE A 316 8.37 -15.07 19.10
CA PHE A 316 8.57 -15.74 17.82
C PHE A 316 7.24 -16.16 17.19
N GLY A 317 6.39 -16.84 17.96
CA GLY A 317 5.06 -17.26 17.48
C GLY A 317 4.21 -16.08 17.03
N ALA A 318 4.11 -15.04 17.87
CA ALA A 318 3.34 -13.83 17.56
C ALA A 318 3.86 -13.11 16.32
N PHE A 319 5.17 -13.12 16.07
CA PHE A 319 5.75 -12.56 14.85
C PHE A 319 5.29 -13.34 13.61
N ILE A 320 5.46 -14.67 13.59
CA ILE A 320 5.08 -15.50 12.44
C ILE A 320 3.58 -15.40 12.16
N ASP A 321 2.76 -15.52 13.20
CA ASP A 321 1.30 -15.39 13.11
C ASP A 321 0.93 -14.01 12.54
N ALA A 322 1.59 -12.95 13.01
CA ALA A 322 1.30 -11.60 12.54
C ALA A 322 1.64 -11.40 11.06
N ILE A 323 2.77 -11.92 10.58
CA ILE A 323 3.14 -11.84 9.15
C ILE A 323 2.14 -12.64 8.28
N GLU A 324 1.77 -13.85 8.70
CA GLU A 324 0.82 -14.68 7.94
C GLU A 324 -0.57 -14.03 7.88
N GLU A 325 -1.11 -13.61 9.03
CA GLU A 325 -2.40 -12.93 9.09
C GLU A 325 -2.40 -11.65 8.24
N ARG A 326 -1.31 -10.88 8.26
CA ARG A 326 -1.18 -9.67 7.45
C ARG A 326 -1.21 -9.99 5.95
N GLY A 327 -0.50 -11.02 5.51
CA GLY A 327 -0.55 -11.47 4.10
C GLY A 327 -2.00 -11.73 3.65
N LYS A 328 -2.79 -12.43 4.48
CA LYS A 328 -4.21 -12.70 4.20
C LYS A 328 -5.08 -11.44 4.14
N ILE A 329 -4.80 -10.43 4.98
CA ILE A 329 -5.52 -9.14 4.94
C ILE A 329 -5.17 -8.39 3.65
N PHE A 330 -3.90 -8.32 3.28
CA PHE A 330 -3.44 -7.60 2.10
C PHE A 330 -3.88 -8.25 0.78
N ASP A 331 -4.00 -9.58 0.72
CA ASP A 331 -4.56 -10.26 -0.46
C ASP A 331 -6.02 -9.86 -0.75
N LYS A 332 -6.76 -9.49 0.30
CA LYS A 332 -8.16 -9.00 0.21
C LYS A 332 -8.25 -7.52 -0.13
N LEU A 333 -7.21 -6.76 0.19
CA LEU A 333 -7.09 -5.34 -0.14
C LEU A 333 -7.22 -5.17 -1.65
N TYR A 334 -8.02 -4.20 -2.08
CA TYR A 334 -8.28 -3.87 -3.50
C TYR A 334 -9.00 -4.93 -4.34
N SER A 335 -9.48 -6.04 -3.76
CA SER A 335 -10.10 -7.13 -4.51
C SER A 335 -11.46 -7.60 -4.00
N VAL A 336 -11.73 -7.42 -2.69
CA VAL A 336 -12.98 -7.83 -2.06
C VAL A 336 -14.02 -6.71 -2.14
N THR A 337 -15.19 -7.03 -2.71
CA THR A 337 -16.34 -6.12 -2.85
C THR A 337 -17.52 -6.50 -1.96
N SER A 338 -17.32 -7.43 -1.01
CA SER A 338 -18.37 -7.92 -0.10
C SER A 338 -17.92 -8.08 1.35
N TYR A 339 -18.86 -7.88 2.29
CA TYR A 339 -18.61 -8.00 3.73
C TYR A 339 -18.25 -9.41 4.16
N ASP A 340 -18.85 -10.42 3.51
CA ASP A 340 -18.56 -11.81 3.79
C ASP A 340 -17.08 -12.14 3.56
N GLY A 341 -16.39 -11.39 2.69
CA GLY A 341 -14.95 -11.51 2.49
C GLY A 341 -14.10 -11.15 3.72
N PHE A 342 -14.62 -10.40 4.70
CA PHE A 342 -13.88 -9.98 5.93
C PHE A 342 -14.46 -10.57 7.23
N LYS A 343 -15.59 -11.26 7.14
CA LYS A 343 -16.39 -11.66 8.31
C LYS A 343 -15.63 -12.55 9.28
N ASP A 344 -14.89 -13.52 8.76
CA ASP A 344 -14.17 -14.50 9.56
C ASP A 344 -13.03 -13.82 10.35
N GLU A 345 -12.22 -12.97 9.70
CA GLU A 345 -11.13 -12.24 10.35
C GLU A 345 -11.66 -11.24 11.38
N LEU A 346 -12.73 -10.51 11.05
CA LEU A 346 -13.37 -9.58 11.99
C LEU A 346 -13.91 -10.32 13.22
N GLY A 347 -14.48 -11.52 13.05
CA GLY A 347 -14.93 -12.36 14.14
C GLY A 347 -13.81 -12.74 15.10
N VAL A 348 -12.67 -13.17 14.55
CA VAL A 348 -11.47 -13.52 15.32
C VAL A 348 -10.95 -12.32 16.11
N TYR A 349 -10.81 -11.16 15.46
CA TYR A 349 -10.26 -9.97 16.10
C TYR A 349 -11.20 -9.37 17.16
N LYS A 350 -12.52 -9.35 16.91
CA LYS A 350 -13.50 -8.92 17.92
C LYS A 350 -13.45 -9.76 19.19
N ALA A 351 -13.15 -11.05 19.08
CA ALA A 351 -13.00 -11.93 20.24
C ALA A 351 -11.69 -11.69 21.03
N ARG A 352 -10.63 -11.23 20.35
CA ARG A 352 -9.28 -11.08 20.93
C ARG A 352 -8.94 -9.65 21.37
N ILE A 353 -9.55 -8.63 20.77
CA ILE A 353 -9.11 -7.23 20.89
C ILE A 353 -9.11 -6.73 22.34
N THR A 354 -10.12 -7.06 23.15
CA THR A 354 -10.16 -6.64 24.57
C THR A 354 -8.94 -7.15 25.35
N SER A 355 -8.48 -8.37 25.07
CA SER A 355 -7.28 -8.91 25.70
C SER A 355 -6.00 -8.23 25.19
N ILE A 356 -5.93 -7.92 23.90
CA ILE A 356 -4.79 -7.20 23.30
C ILE A 356 -4.67 -5.81 23.93
N LEU A 357 -5.75 -5.03 23.96
CA LEU A 357 -5.78 -3.69 24.56
C LEU A 357 -5.51 -3.74 26.07
N GLY A 358 -6.05 -4.75 26.75
CA GLY A 358 -5.74 -5.01 28.15
C GLY A 358 -4.23 -5.17 28.39
N ASN A 359 -3.56 -6.00 27.59
CA ASN A 359 -2.11 -6.19 27.67
C ASN A 359 -1.33 -4.89 27.38
N LEU A 360 -1.79 -4.09 26.42
CA LEU A 360 -1.15 -2.81 26.09
C LEU A 360 -1.24 -1.81 27.25
N ASN A 361 -2.36 -1.74 27.96
CA ASN A 361 -2.52 -0.85 29.12
C ASN A 361 -1.47 -1.12 30.21
N TRP A 362 -1.11 -2.38 30.45
CA TRP A 362 -0.04 -2.73 31.40
C TRP A 362 1.34 -2.24 30.97
N VAL A 363 1.55 -2.08 29.68
CA VAL A 363 2.86 -1.81 29.09
C VAL A 363 3.07 -0.32 28.83
N ILE A 364 1.99 0.43 28.58
CA ILE A 364 2.05 1.89 28.37
C ILE A 364 2.00 2.69 29.68
N ASP A 365 1.45 2.12 30.76
CA ASP A 365 1.49 2.74 32.09
C ASP A 365 2.87 2.53 32.74
N PRO A 366 3.63 3.58 33.07
CA PRO A 366 4.98 3.44 33.63
C PRO A 366 5.04 2.62 34.92
N SER A 367 4.01 2.72 35.78
CA SER A 367 3.99 2.00 37.06
C SER A 367 3.78 0.50 36.87
N LEU A 368 2.91 0.12 35.93
CA LEU A 368 2.62 -1.27 35.59
C LEU A 368 3.76 -1.88 34.75
N TYR A 369 4.38 -1.07 33.89
CA TYR A 369 5.55 -1.47 33.12
C TYR A 369 6.70 -1.90 34.02
N ASP A 370 7.01 -1.13 35.07
CA ASP A 370 8.07 -1.45 36.03
C ASP A 370 7.80 -2.78 36.77
N GLU A 371 6.54 -3.12 37.02
CA GLU A 371 6.15 -4.41 37.58
C GLU A 371 6.38 -5.55 36.60
N LEU A 372 5.91 -5.40 35.35
CA LEU A 372 6.14 -6.40 34.30
C LEU A 372 7.62 -6.57 33.94
N ALA A 373 8.40 -5.49 34.00
CA ALA A 373 9.84 -5.51 33.72
C ALA A 373 10.60 -6.32 34.78
N LYS A 374 10.21 -6.23 36.06
CA LYS A 374 10.75 -7.08 37.14
C LYS A 374 10.42 -8.56 36.94
N GLU A 375 9.29 -8.87 36.30
CA GLU A 375 8.92 -10.23 35.93
C GLU A 375 9.57 -10.71 34.61
N GLY A 376 10.30 -9.85 33.90
CA GLY A 376 10.88 -10.17 32.59
C GLY A 376 9.86 -10.28 31.45
N LYS A 377 8.60 -9.85 31.66
CA LYS A 377 7.50 -10.04 30.72
C LYS A 377 7.11 -8.80 29.92
N ALA A 378 7.58 -7.61 30.32
CA ALA A 378 7.16 -6.36 29.70
C ALA A 378 7.40 -6.34 28.17
N ILE A 379 8.60 -6.75 27.75
CA ILE A 379 8.98 -6.80 26.32
C ILE A 379 8.17 -7.87 25.59
N GLU A 380 8.10 -9.10 26.12
CA GLU A 380 7.34 -10.19 25.51
C GLU A 380 5.87 -9.80 25.25
N ILE A 381 5.21 -9.25 26.27
CA ILE A 381 3.81 -8.81 26.19
C ILE A 381 3.67 -7.63 25.23
N GLY A 382 4.53 -6.61 25.36
CA GLY A 382 4.48 -5.40 24.55
C GLY A 382 4.67 -5.69 23.06
N VAL A 383 5.70 -6.45 22.70
CA VAL A 383 5.99 -6.84 21.31
C VAL A 383 4.82 -7.65 20.74
N SER A 384 4.39 -8.69 21.44
CA SER A 384 3.31 -9.58 20.95
C SER A 384 1.98 -8.85 20.77
N ALA A 385 1.63 -7.98 21.74
CA ALA A 385 0.40 -7.19 21.68
C ALA A 385 0.47 -6.12 20.57
N SER A 386 1.64 -5.51 20.35
CA SER A 386 1.84 -4.52 19.28
C SER A 386 1.65 -5.13 17.89
N LEU A 387 2.16 -6.35 17.66
CA LEU A 387 2.00 -7.08 16.40
C LEU A 387 0.54 -7.47 16.15
N SER A 388 -0.20 -7.83 17.21
CA SER A 388 -1.62 -8.11 17.09
C SER A 388 -2.44 -6.83 16.83
N LEU A 389 -2.08 -5.72 17.48
CA LEU A 389 -2.73 -4.42 17.27
C LEU A 389 -2.55 -3.95 15.81
N GLN A 390 -1.35 -4.09 15.26
CA GLN A 390 -1.04 -3.78 13.87
C GLN A 390 -2.02 -4.42 12.89
N ASN A 391 -2.22 -5.73 13.02
CA ASN A 391 -3.10 -6.48 12.13
C ASN A 391 -4.57 -6.09 12.31
N TYR A 392 -4.99 -5.75 13.53
CA TYR A 392 -6.33 -5.22 13.75
C TYR A 392 -6.52 -3.88 13.05
N ILE A 393 -5.57 -2.95 13.20
CA ILE A 393 -5.59 -1.66 12.51
C ILE A 393 -5.64 -1.88 11.00
N ALA A 394 -4.76 -2.73 10.44
CA ALA A 394 -4.73 -3.03 9.02
C ALA A 394 -6.06 -3.62 8.51
N LEU A 395 -6.69 -4.53 9.27
CA LEU A 395 -8.00 -5.09 8.93
C LEU A 395 -9.11 -4.03 8.92
N LEU A 396 -9.14 -3.16 9.93
CA LEU A 396 -10.13 -2.09 10.01
C LEU A 396 -9.95 -1.06 8.89
N THR A 397 -8.71 -0.69 8.58
CA THR A 397 -8.39 0.20 7.45
C THR A 397 -8.78 -0.44 6.12
N ALA A 398 -8.41 -1.70 5.88
CA ALA A 398 -8.79 -2.43 4.65
C ALA A 398 -10.31 -2.50 4.46
N LEU A 399 -11.05 -2.73 5.54
CA LEU A 399 -12.52 -2.72 5.51
C LEU A 399 -13.06 -1.33 5.19
N ALA A 400 -12.46 -0.27 5.73
CA ALA A 400 -12.85 1.11 5.46
C ALA A 400 -12.59 1.51 4.00
N GLU A 401 -11.46 1.12 3.41
CA GLU A 401 -11.16 1.38 1.99
C GLU A 401 -12.05 0.56 1.03
N SER A 402 -12.51 -0.62 1.46
CA SER A 402 -13.38 -1.44 0.64
C SER A 402 -14.75 -0.80 0.40
N PRO A 403 -15.41 -1.04 -0.75
CA PRO A 403 -16.72 -0.49 -1.08
C PRO A 403 -17.85 -1.22 -0.35
N VAL A 404 -17.62 -1.70 0.87
CA VAL A 404 -18.52 -2.63 1.57
C VAL A 404 -19.32 -1.93 2.66
N LEU A 405 -18.73 -0.90 3.27
CA LEU A 405 -19.33 -0.18 4.38
C LEU A 405 -20.14 1.02 3.89
N THR A 406 -21.28 1.26 4.52
CA THR A 406 -21.97 2.55 4.39
C THR A 406 -21.12 3.68 4.99
N ILE A 407 -21.43 4.93 4.64
CA ILE A 407 -20.69 6.12 5.11
C ILE A 407 -20.60 6.17 6.65
N SER A 408 -21.71 5.88 7.35
CA SER A 408 -21.78 5.92 8.81
C SER A 408 -20.94 4.81 9.45
N GLU A 409 -20.99 3.60 8.89
CA GLU A 409 -20.16 2.47 9.35
C GLU A 409 -18.67 2.73 9.11
N ARG A 410 -18.32 3.27 7.95
CA ARG A 410 -16.95 3.69 7.62
C ARG A 410 -16.44 4.72 8.62
N LYS A 411 -17.21 5.79 8.90
CA LYS A 411 -16.83 6.79 9.92
C LYS A 411 -16.62 6.16 11.30
N ALA A 412 -17.44 5.18 11.69
CA ALA A 412 -17.28 4.49 12.96
C ALA A 412 -15.97 3.67 13.02
N ARG A 413 -15.62 2.96 11.94
CA ARG A 413 -14.37 2.18 11.86
C ARG A 413 -13.13 3.05 11.82
N LEU A 414 -13.15 4.16 11.09
CA LEU A 414 -12.05 5.11 11.06
C LEU A 414 -11.83 5.77 12.43
N ASN A 415 -12.91 6.14 13.13
CA ASN A 415 -12.81 6.62 14.51
C ASN A 415 -12.19 5.59 15.46
N GLU A 416 -12.53 4.31 15.29
CA GLU A 416 -11.92 3.22 16.06
C GLU A 416 -10.41 3.12 15.77
N VAL A 417 -10.00 3.17 14.50
CA VAL A 417 -8.57 3.16 14.10
C VAL A 417 -7.82 4.35 14.70
N LEU A 418 -8.35 5.57 14.57
CA LEU A 418 -7.73 6.78 15.11
C LEU A 418 -7.70 6.77 16.65
N MET A 419 -8.71 6.19 17.31
CA MET A 419 -8.69 5.97 18.76
C MET A 419 -7.59 4.98 19.16
N LEU A 420 -7.44 3.86 18.45
CA LEU A 420 -6.36 2.89 18.72
C LEU A 420 -4.97 3.53 18.61
N TYR A 421 -4.80 4.44 17.65
CA TYR A 421 -3.58 5.24 17.54
C TYR A 421 -3.36 6.10 18.77
N ARG A 422 -4.30 7.00 19.06
CA ARG A 422 -4.16 8.00 20.14
C ARG A 422 -4.03 7.35 21.52
N ASP A 423 -4.84 6.35 21.81
CA ASP A 423 -5.00 5.83 23.17
C ASP A 423 -3.97 4.74 23.49
N TYR A 424 -3.45 4.03 22.49
CA TYR A 424 -2.55 2.89 22.71
C TYR A 424 -1.21 3.03 21.98
N PHE A 425 -1.23 3.29 20.67
CA PHE A 425 0.00 3.25 19.88
C PHE A 425 0.94 4.42 20.19
N THR A 426 0.44 5.64 20.38
CA THR A 426 1.28 6.76 20.84
C THR A 426 1.94 6.47 22.20
N GLY A 427 1.23 5.75 23.08
CA GLY A 427 1.78 5.25 24.35
C GLY A 427 2.92 4.25 24.13
N LEU A 428 2.79 3.33 23.17
CA LEU A 428 3.88 2.42 22.77
C LEU A 428 5.08 3.15 22.16
N LEU A 429 4.84 4.20 21.36
CA LEU A 429 5.92 5.03 20.82
C LEU A 429 6.71 5.73 21.94
N LYS A 430 6.07 6.02 23.08
CA LYS A 430 6.69 6.69 24.23
C LYS A 430 7.23 5.76 25.32
N SER A 431 6.83 4.48 25.35
CA SER A 431 7.28 3.50 26.34
C SER A 431 8.69 2.97 26.07
N ASP A 432 9.26 2.12 26.92
CA ASP A 432 10.58 1.48 26.65
C ASP A 432 10.48 0.17 25.86
N VAL A 433 9.31 -0.14 25.30
CA VAL A 433 9.10 -1.39 24.54
C VAL A 433 9.75 -1.27 23.16
N PRO A 434 10.61 -2.22 22.78
CA PRO A 434 11.16 -2.25 21.44
C PRO A 434 10.10 -2.69 20.44
N LEU A 435 9.98 -1.97 19.32
CA LEU A 435 9.00 -2.27 18.26
C LEU A 435 9.75 -2.61 16.97
N PHE A 436 9.30 -3.64 16.27
CA PHE A 436 9.83 -3.94 14.94
C PHE A 436 9.55 -2.80 13.98
N ALA A 437 10.56 -2.39 13.21
CA ALA A 437 10.42 -1.39 12.15
C ALA A 437 9.30 -1.74 11.17
N TYR A 438 9.19 -3.02 10.80
CA TYR A 438 8.08 -3.51 9.96
C TYR A 438 6.69 -3.29 10.58
N ASN A 439 6.58 -3.40 11.90
CA ASN A 439 5.33 -3.15 12.61
C ASN A 439 4.99 -1.65 12.54
N LEU A 440 5.95 -0.79 12.88
CA LEU A 440 5.80 0.65 12.79
C LEU A 440 5.42 1.12 11.39
N ASP A 441 6.16 0.68 10.37
CA ASP A 441 5.91 0.99 8.96
C ASP A 441 4.47 0.62 8.55
N SER A 442 4.01 -0.56 8.98
CA SER A 442 2.63 -1.00 8.76
C SER A 442 1.58 -0.10 9.37
N ILE A 443 1.77 0.28 10.64
CA ILE A 443 0.80 1.06 11.39
C ILE A 443 0.77 2.46 10.79
N PHE A 444 1.92 3.06 10.49
CA PHE A 444 1.99 4.35 9.83
C PHE A 444 1.31 4.35 8.46
N GLN A 445 1.52 3.33 7.63
CA GLN A 445 0.80 3.21 6.36
C GLN A 445 -0.72 3.10 6.56
N SER A 446 -1.17 2.22 7.46
CA SER A 446 -2.61 2.00 7.71
C SER A 446 -3.29 3.23 8.31
N LEU A 447 -2.58 3.98 9.16
CA LEU A 447 -3.07 5.22 9.75
C LEU A 447 -3.09 6.37 8.75
N SER A 448 -2.10 6.45 7.87
CA SER A 448 -2.05 7.49 6.82
C SER A 448 -3.30 7.44 5.93
N VAL A 449 -3.70 6.23 5.51
CA VAL A 449 -4.95 5.97 4.80
C VAL A 449 -6.16 6.32 5.66
N ALA A 450 -6.20 5.89 6.93
CA ALA A 450 -7.33 6.20 7.81
C ALA A 450 -7.52 7.70 8.03
N HIS A 451 -6.43 8.47 8.13
CA HIS A 451 -6.45 9.93 8.17
C HIS A 451 -6.99 10.52 6.87
N ALA A 452 -6.55 10.03 5.71
CA ALA A 452 -7.06 10.47 4.40
C ALA A 452 -8.56 10.23 4.24
N GLU A 453 -9.01 9.02 4.57
CA GLU A 453 -10.41 8.62 4.51
C GLU A 453 -11.29 9.43 5.47
N TYR A 454 -10.81 9.67 6.69
CA TYR A 454 -11.55 10.47 7.66
C TYR A 454 -11.69 11.93 7.22
N TYR A 455 -10.65 12.49 6.60
CA TYR A 455 -10.71 13.83 6.00
C TYR A 455 -11.86 13.92 4.99
N PHE A 456 -12.01 12.91 4.13
CA PHE A 456 -13.11 12.85 3.17
C PHE A 456 -14.47 12.66 3.79
N LEU A 457 -14.61 12.36 5.09
CA LEU A 457 -15.90 12.26 5.79
C LEU A 457 -16.21 13.50 6.62
N SER A 458 -15.22 14.08 7.29
CA SER A 458 -15.35 15.26 8.15
C SER A 458 -15.74 16.54 7.39
N THR A 459 -16.36 17.52 8.08
CA THR A 459 -16.67 18.87 7.57
C THR A 459 -16.42 19.95 8.64
N GLY A 460 -16.41 21.22 8.23
CA GLY A 460 -16.31 22.36 9.13
C GLY A 460 -15.14 22.27 10.11
N SER A 461 -15.42 22.56 11.38
CA SER A 461 -14.42 22.54 12.46
C SER A 461 -13.87 21.15 12.77
N GLU A 462 -14.64 20.08 12.52
CA GLU A 462 -14.17 18.70 12.67
C GLU A 462 -13.01 18.43 11.70
N ARG A 463 -13.14 18.89 10.44
CA ARG A 463 -12.09 18.74 9.42
C ARG A 463 -10.85 19.53 9.77
N GLU A 464 -10.99 20.78 10.23
CA GLU A 464 -9.85 21.60 10.65
C GLU A 464 -9.10 20.99 11.83
N LYS A 465 -9.82 20.42 12.80
CA LYS A 465 -9.22 19.70 13.92
C LYS A 465 -8.46 18.46 13.41
N HIS A 466 -9.08 17.69 12.52
CA HIS A 466 -8.47 16.49 11.95
C HIS A 466 -7.18 16.78 11.16
N LEU A 467 -7.11 17.90 10.43
CA LEU A 467 -5.88 18.34 9.76
C LEU A 467 -4.74 18.60 10.74
N LYS A 468 -5.02 19.15 11.93
CA LYS A 468 -4.01 19.33 12.98
C LYS A 468 -3.55 18.00 13.56
N GLU A 469 -4.49 17.10 13.85
CA GLU A 469 -4.17 15.73 14.31
C GLU A 469 -3.33 14.97 13.26
N THR A 470 -3.56 15.24 11.97
CA THR A 470 -2.77 14.67 10.87
C THR A 470 -1.34 15.23 10.84
N ALA A 471 -1.16 16.52 11.13
CA ALA A 471 0.18 17.11 11.23
C ALA A 471 0.95 16.57 12.44
N GLU A 472 0.28 16.39 13.59
CA GLU A 472 0.85 15.74 14.78
C GLU A 472 1.30 14.31 14.48
N PHE A 473 0.49 13.56 13.72
CA PHE A 473 0.85 12.22 13.25
C PHE A 473 2.13 12.20 12.39
N LEU A 474 2.32 13.17 11.48
CA LEU A 474 3.57 13.27 10.72
C LEU A 474 4.78 13.59 11.61
N SER A 475 4.61 14.44 12.62
CA SER A 475 5.66 14.72 13.62
C SER A 475 6.03 13.46 14.40
N ASP A 476 5.05 12.67 14.85
CA ASP A 476 5.31 11.41 15.56
C ASP A 476 6.13 10.41 14.70
N ILE A 477 5.89 10.37 13.37
CA ILE A 477 6.71 9.57 12.45
C ILE A 477 8.13 10.13 12.40
N TYR A 478 8.29 11.44 12.19
CA TYR A 478 9.60 12.07 12.09
C TYR A 478 10.44 11.84 13.36
N ASP A 479 9.87 12.04 14.54
CA ASP A 479 10.53 11.84 15.84
C ASP A 479 11.04 10.40 16.01
N VAL A 480 10.26 9.41 15.55
CA VAL A 480 10.68 8.01 15.55
C VAL A 480 11.85 7.77 14.60
N VAL A 481 11.82 8.33 13.39
CA VAL A 481 12.93 8.15 12.44
C VAL A 481 14.20 8.85 12.92
N GLU A 482 14.07 10.07 13.46
CA GLU A 482 15.19 10.85 14.00
C GLU A 482 15.86 10.11 15.16
N SER A 483 15.07 9.65 16.14
CA SER A 483 15.60 8.96 17.32
C SER A 483 16.27 7.62 17.01
N GLU A 484 15.86 6.96 15.93
CA GLU A 484 16.34 5.63 15.54
C GLU A 484 17.32 5.67 14.36
N TRP A 485 17.67 6.85 13.86
CA TRP A 485 18.49 7.05 12.66
C TRP A 485 19.84 6.30 12.69
N ALA A 486 20.46 6.25 13.86
CA ALA A 486 21.75 5.58 14.09
C ALA A 486 21.69 4.06 13.79
N LYS A 487 20.51 3.45 13.82
CA LYS A 487 20.32 2.04 13.49
C LYS A 487 20.12 1.92 11.99
N ALA A 488 21.13 1.34 11.34
CA ALA A 488 21.16 0.92 9.93
C ALA A 488 19.87 1.26 9.15
N ARG A 489 19.74 2.54 8.75
CA ARG A 489 18.75 3.07 7.81
C ARG A 489 17.42 2.32 7.88
N VAL A 490 16.71 2.39 9.01
CA VAL A 490 15.36 1.82 9.12
C VAL A 490 14.54 2.31 7.92
N ARG A 491 14.28 1.42 6.97
CA ARG A 491 13.63 1.76 5.71
C ARG A 491 12.12 1.79 5.95
N PHE A 492 11.64 2.93 6.40
CA PHE A 492 10.22 3.23 6.36
C PHE A 492 9.81 3.52 4.93
N SER A 493 8.65 3.03 4.53
CA SER A 493 8.08 3.28 3.21
C SER A 493 7.40 4.66 3.21
N LEU A 494 8.19 5.72 3.45
CA LEU A 494 7.69 7.07 3.73
C LEU A 494 6.84 7.64 2.59
N PHE A 495 7.16 7.32 1.33
CA PHE A 495 6.32 7.74 0.20
C PHE A 495 4.92 7.12 0.23
N VAL A 496 4.72 5.94 0.83
CA VAL A 496 3.39 5.35 1.01
C VAL A 496 2.55 6.20 1.98
N VAL A 497 3.17 6.67 3.07
CA VAL A 497 2.50 7.56 4.04
C VAL A 497 2.17 8.90 3.39
N LEU A 498 3.15 9.50 2.70
CA LEU A 498 3.00 10.79 2.03
C LEU A 498 1.98 10.72 0.88
N ASN A 499 1.88 9.59 0.18
CA ASN A 499 0.88 9.34 -0.86
C ASN A 499 -0.55 9.59 -0.35
N ALA A 500 -0.87 9.12 0.86
CA ALA A 500 -2.20 9.31 1.44
C ALA A 500 -2.39 10.72 2.04
N ILE A 501 -1.37 11.26 2.72
CA ILE A 501 -1.50 12.49 3.50
C ILE A 501 -1.30 13.77 2.69
N CYS A 502 -0.29 13.84 1.81
CA CYS A 502 0.02 15.06 1.07
C CYS A 502 -1.19 15.57 0.25
N PRO A 503 -1.98 14.72 -0.45
CA PRO A 503 -3.15 15.18 -1.19
C PRO A 503 -4.23 15.82 -0.30
N ILE A 504 -4.48 15.30 0.91
CA ILE A 504 -5.48 15.89 1.81
C ILE A 504 -4.98 17.19 2.45
N LEU A 505 -3.68 17.30 2.72
CA LEU A 505 -3.07 18.56 3.15
C LEU A 505 -3.13 19.61 2.04
N ALA A 506 -2.90 19.19 0.79
CA ALA A 506 -3.06 20.04 -0.39
C ALA A 506 -4.49 20.61 -0.51
N ARG A 507 -5.51 19.75 -0.37
CA ARG A 507 -6.92 20.17 -0.36
C ARG A 507 -7.28 21.04 0.84
N GLY A 508 -6.65 20.80 1.99
CA GLY A 508 -6.81 21.60 3.20
C GLY A 508 -6.04 22.92 3.17
N HIS A 509 -5.28 23.22 2.12
CA HIS A 509 -4.34 24.34 2.04
C HIS A 509 -3.41 24.42 3.27
N SER A 510 -3.06 23.27 3.82
CA SER A 510 -2.11 23.13 4.92
C SER A 510 -0.76 22.74 4.34
N PHE A 511 0.33 23.30 4.87
CA PHE A 511 1.69 22.94 4.48
C PHE A 511 2.54 22.81 5.74
N GLY A 512 3.01 21.60 6.02
CA GLY A 512 3.71 21.27 7.26
C GLY A 512 5.21 21.13 7.06
N ILE A 513 6.01 21.51 8.06
CA ILE A 513 7.47 21.34 8.02
C ILE A 513 7.87 19.85 8.04
N ASP A 514 7.16 19.03 8.81
CA ASP A 514 7.43 17.59 8.92
C ASP A 514 7.09 16.85 7.62
N GLU A 515 6.16 17.38 6.83
CA GLU A 515 5.89 16.87 5.48
C GLU A 515 7.14 17.00 4.58
N ILE A 516 7.84 18.12 4.66
CA ILE A 516 9.07 18.38 3.91
C ILE A 516 10.23 17.54 4.45
N ARG A 517 10.38 17.46 5.78
CA ARG A 517 11.39 16.61 6.42
C ARG A 517 11.24 15.16 5.97
N LEU A 518 10.02 14.62 6.00
CA LEU A 518 9.74 13.25 5.60
C LEU A 518 9.91 13.03 4.09
N ALA A 519 9.49 13.97 3.24
CA ALA A 519 9.69 13.88 1.78
C ALA A 519 11.18 13.90 1.41
N TYR A 520 11.95 14.82 2.00
CA TYR A 520 13.39 14.89 1.80
C TYR A 520 14.07 13.62 2.34
N LEU A 521 13.70 13.15 3.53
CA LEU A 521 14.22 11.90 4.09
C LEU A 521 13.92 10.69 3.20
N ALA A 522 12.69 10.59 2.67
CA ALA A 522 12.29 9.54 1.74
C ALA A 522 13.17 9.57 0.47
N SER A 523 13.42 10.76 -0.10
CA SER A 523 14.32 10.93 -1.25
C SER A 523 15.74 10.44 -0.99
N ARG A 524 16.25 10.60 0.23
CA ARG A 524 17.60 10.17 0.62
C ARG A 524 17.70 8.68 0.90
N LEU A 525 16.59 8.05 1.29
CA LEU A 525 16.53 6.63 1.65
C LEU A 525 16.21 5.71 0.47
N GLN A 526 15.64 6.23 -0.61
CA GLN A 526 15.33 5.45 -1.80
C GLN A 526 16.59 4.98 -2.53
N ASP A 527 16.56 3.72 -2.95
CA ASP A 527 17.54 3.12 -3.85
C ASP A 527 16.91 3.05 -5.24
N VAL A 528 17.05 4.15 -5.99
CA VAL A 528 16.37 4.36 -7.28
C VAL A 528 16.71 3.28 -8.31
N GLU A 529 17.95 2.78 -8.29
CA GLU A 529 18.43 1.72 -9.18
C GLU A 529 17.81 0.37 -8.83
N THR A 530 17.73 0.04 -7.54
CA THR A 530 17.05 -1.19 -7.10
C THR A 530 15.56 -1.13 -7.44
N ILE A 531 14.90 0.02 -7.24
CA ILE A 531 13.49 0.21 -7.63
C ILE A 531 13.33 -0.01 -9.13
N ASP A 532 14.16 0.62 -9.96
CA ASP A 532 14.11 0.47 -11.41
C ASP A 532 14.24 -0.99 -11.87
N ALA A 533 15.19 -1.74 -11.27
CA ALA A 533 15.36 -3.16 -11.53
C ALA A 533 14.12 -4.02 -11.18
N THR A 534 13.23 -3.53 -10.30
CA THR A 534 11.97 -4.24 -10.00
C THR A 534 10.94 -4.14 -11.13
N GLN A 535 11.10 -3.24 -12.10
CA GLN A 535 10.20 -3.15 -13.25
C GLN A 535 10.08 -4.49 -13.99
N ILE A 536 11.17 -5.26 -14.06
CA ILE A 536 11.21 -6.57 -14.72
C ILE A 536 10.86 -7.70 -13.75
N THR A 537 11.40 -7.65 -12.53
CA THR A 537 11.36 -8.80 -11.60
C THR A 537 10.12 -8.80 -10.69
N ARG A 538 9.60 -7.62 -10.35
CA ARG A 538 8.42 -7.39 -9.50
C ARG A 538 7.64 -6.15 -9.98
N PRO A 539 7.01 -6.20 -11.18
CA PRO A 539 6.37 -5.03 -11.80
C PRO A 539 5.32 -4.32 -10.91
N MET A 540 4.61 -5.08 -10.06
CA MET A 540 3.67 -4.53 -9.09
C MET A 540 4.35 -3.60 -8.08
N ASN A 541 5.50 -4.01 -7.54
CA ASN A 541 6.26 -3.19 -6.60
C ASN A 541 6.75 -1.93 -7.29
N TYR A 542 7.25 -2.02 -8.52
CA TYR A 542 7.67 -0.87 -9.31
C TYR A 542 6.52 0.15 -9.48
N ALA A 543 5.36 -0.31 -9.96
CA ALA A 543 4.19 0.57 -10.15
C ALA A 543 3.72 1.22 -8.84
N THR A 544 3.75 0.47 -7.72
CA THR A 544 3.43 1.00 -6.39
C THR A 544 4.43 2.07 -5.94
N GLU A 545 5.73 1.87 -6.11
CA GLU A 545 6.74 2.88 -5.78
C GLU A 545 6.57 4.14 -6.64
N VAL A 546 6.43 4.00 -7.96
CA VAL A 546 6.19 5.13 -8.88
C VAL A 546 4.93 5.88 -8.49
N GLY A 547 3.80 5.18 -8.29
CA GLY A 547 2.52 5.79 -7.96
C GLY A 547 2.57 6.59 -6.66
N ASN A 548 3.09 5.98 -5.58
CA ASN A 548 3.20 6.63 -4.28
C ASN A 548 4.10 7.87 -4.35
N THR A 549 5.26 7.76 -5.00
CA THR A 549 6.19 8.88 -5.13
C THR A 549 5.59 10.00 -5.96
N VAL A 550 5.05 9.71 -7.14
CA VAL A 550 4.51 10.74 -8.04
C VAL A 550 3.32 11.45 -7.41
N ASN A 551 2.38 10.73 -6.79
CA ASN A 551 1.19 11.36 -6.21
C ASN A 551 1.55 12.23 -4.99
N ALA A 552 2.45 11.78 -4.11
CA ALA A 552 2.97 12.57 -3.01
C ALA A 552 3.68 13.85 -3.48
N LEU A 553 4.60 13.72 -4.45
CA LEU A 553 5.35 14.85 -4.99
C LEU A 553 4.46 15.82 -5.78
N THR A 554 3.44 15.32 -6.48
CA THR A 554 2.44 16.18 -7.17
C THR A 554 1.71 17.06 -6.15
N ALA A 555 1.25 16.48 -5.04
CA ALA A 555 0.54 17.21 -3.99
C ALA A 555 1.42 18.26 -3.30
N LEU A 556 2.73 18.00 -3.18
CA LEU A 556 3.72 18.99 -2.75
C LEU A 556 3.90 20.09 -3.80
N GLY A 557 4.07 19.71 -5.07
CA GLY A 557 4.26 20.63 -6.21
C GLY A 557 3.13 21.63 -6.39
N LEU A 558 1.89 21.19 -6.16
CA LEU A 558 0.70 22.04 -6.20
C LEU A 558 0.72 23.20 -5.21
N ARG A 559 1.47 23.07 -4.11
CA ARG A 559 1.62 24.10 -3.07
C ARG A 559 2.96 24.83 -3.15
N ALA A 560 4.00 24.19 -3.69
CA ALA A 560 5.34 24.75 -3.77
C ALA A 560 5.49 25.77 -4.91
N PHE A 561 4.83 25.53 -6.04
CA PHE A 561 4.98 26.34 -7.24
C PHE A 561 3.82 27.29 -7.48
N ASP A 562 4.16 28.48 -7.97
CA ASP A 562 3.18 29.34 -8.60
C ASP A 562 2.70 28.73 -9.92
N GLU A 563 1.45 29.03 -10.24
CA GLU A 563 0.64 28.53 -11.36
C GLU A 563 1.39 28.26 -12.67
N LYS A 564 2.26 29.18 -13.11
CA LYS A 564 2.94 29.08 -14.40
C LYS A 564 4.25 28.29 -14.35
N GLN A 565 4.93 28.26 -13.20
CA GLN A 565 6.24 27.62 -13.04
C GLN A 565 6.10 26.11 -12.82
N GLY A 566 5.05 25.68 -12.11
CA GLY A 566 4.79 24.27 -11.85
C GLY A 566 4.09 23.51 -12.98
N ALA A 567 3.57 24.19 -14.00
CA ALA A 567 2.67 23.59 -14.99
C ALA A 567 3.27 22.38 -15.75
N GLU A 568 4.52 22.47 -16.20
CA GLU A 568 5.18 21.36 -16.92
C GLU A 568 5.43 20.17 -16.00
N LEU A 569 5.94 20.41 -14.79
CA LEU A 569 6.18 19.37 -13.79
C LEU A 569 4.89 18.66 -13.41
N LEU A 570 3.82 19.42 -13.17
CA LEU A 570 2.54 18.87 -12.79
C LEU A 570 1.87 18.11 -13.95
N MET A 571 2.03 18.57 -15.19
CA MET A 571 1.57 17.84 -16.38
C MET A 571 2.24 16.47 -16.49
N ARG A 572 3.58 16.40 -16.41
CA ARG A 572 4.32 15.14 -16.44
C ARG A 572 3.94 14.20 -15.28
N SER A 573 3.71 14.77 -14.10
CA SER A 573 3.28 14.01 -12.93
C SER A 573 1.88 13.41 -13.14
N MET A 574 0.97 14.15 -13.78
CA MET A 574 -0.35 13.65 -14.14
C MET A 574 -0.31 12.55 -15.20
N GLU A 575 0.54 12.68 -16.22
CA GLU A 575 0.74 11.63 -17.24
C GLU A 575 1.19 10.33 -16.59
N THR A 576 2.25 10.42 -15.77
CA THR A 576 2.80 9.27 -15.04
C THR A 576 1.75 8.65 -14.10
N SER A 577 0.97 9.48 -13.39
CA SER A 577 -0.08 8.98 -12.48
C SER A 577 -1.15 8.19 -13.24
N LEU A 578 -1.64 8.72 -14.36
CA LEU A 578 -2.65 8.04 -15.17
C LEU A 578 -2.12 6.73 -15.75
N ASP A 579 -0.85 6.69 -16.17
CA ASP A 579 -0.20 5.48 -16.68
C ASP A 579 -0.08 4.40 -15.60
N VAL A 580 0.25 4.79 -14.36
CA VAL A 580 0.27 3.88 -13.20
C VAL A 580 -1.13 3.36 -12.89
N PHE A 581 -2.16 4.21 -12.89
CA PHE A 581 -3.54 3.78 -12.59
C PHE A 581 -4.09 2.81 -13.63
N GLU A 582 -3.80 3.06 -14.90
CA GLU A 582 -4.12 2.15 -16.01
C GLU A 582 -3.39 0.82 -15.89
N TRP A 583 -2.13 0.84 -15.48
CA TRP A 583 -1.36 -0.36 -15.23
C TRP A 583 -1.94 -1.17 -14.05
N PHE A 584 -2.33 -0.52 -12.95
CA PHE A 584 -2.97 -1.23 -11.83
C PHE A 584 -4.29 -1.87 -12.27
N LEU A 585 -5.09 -1.15 -13.04
CA LEU A 585 -6.35 -1.62 -13.56
C LEU A 585 -6.18 -2.85 -14.46
N SER A 586 -5.17 -2.87 -15.34
CA SER A 586 -4.85 -4.05 -16.18
C SER A 586 -4.47 -5.29 -15.35
N HIS A 587 -3.96 -5.08 -14.14
CA HIS A 587 -3.61 -6.14 -13.19
C HIS A 587 -4.75 -6.47 -12.20
N GLY A 588 -5.90 -5.81 -12.33
CA GLY A 588 -7.06 -5.96 -11.45
C GLY A 588 -6.78 -5.49 -10.03
N VAL A 589 -6.02 -4.40 -9.90
CA VAL A 589 -5.78 -3.65 -8.66
C VAL A 589 -6.46 -2.29 -8.83
N ILE A 590 -7.33 -1.92 -7.88
CA ILE A 590 -8.08 -0.67 -7.94
C ILE A 590 -7.70 0.20 -6.75
N CYS A 591 -6.89 1.23 -6.99
CA CYS A 591 -6.50 2.21 -5.98
C CYS A 591 -7.45 3.42 -6.02
N ARG A 592 -8.57 3.33 -5.31
CA ARG A 592 -9.59 4.40 -5.29
C ARG A 592 -9.00 5.75 -4.87
N ASP A 593 -8.24 5.76 -3.78
CA ASP A 593 -7.78 7.01 -3.16
C ASP A 593 -6.78 7.74 -4.06
N ASP A 594 -5.98 6.98 -4.82
CA ASP A 594 -5.08 7.54 -5.83
C ASP A 594 -5.86 8.12 -7.01
N ILE A 595 -6.94 7.47 -7.47
CA ILE A 595 -7.82 7.99 -8.53
C ILE A 595 -8.51 9.27 -8.06
N VAL A 596 -8.98 9.32 -6.81
CA VAL A 596 -9.58 10.52 -6.21
C VAL A 596 -8.54 11.66 -6.13
N SER A 597 -7.31 11.35 -5.73
CA SER A 597 -6.19 12.30 -5.63
C SER A 597 -5.78 12.83 -7.00
N GLY A 598 -5.57 11.95 -7.98
CA GLY A 598 -5.27 12.31 -9.36
C GLY A 598 -6.39 13.13 -10.01
N THR A 599 -7.66 12.82 -9.73
CA THR A 599 -8.80 13.63 -10.20
C THR A 599 -8.68 15.06 -9.66
N TYR A 600 -8.41 15.22 -8.36
CA TYR A 600 -8.19 16.54 -7.78
C TYR A 600 -6.95 17.24 -8.35
N HIS A 601 -5.82 16.55 -8.48
CA HIS A 601 -4.61 17.13 -9.07
C HIS A 601 -4.88 17.65 -10.50
N LEU A 602 -5.63 16.88 -11.31
CA LEU A 602 -6.06 17.30 -12.63
C LEU A 602 -6.86 18.61 -12.59
N THR A 603 -7.78 18.78 -11.64
CA THR A 603 -8.55 20.05 -11.51
C THR A 603 -7.65 21.26 -11.30
N GLN A 604 -6.57 21.11 -10.54
CA GLN A 604 -5.66 22.21 -10.21
C GLN A 604 -4.80 22.62 -11.40
N VAL A 605 -4.47 21.67 -12.28
CA VAL A 605 -3.60 21.88 -13.43
C VAL A 605 -4.37 22.13 -14.73
N ALA A 606 -5.67 21.82 -14.77
CA ALA A 606 -6.48 21.81 -15.98
C ALA A 606 -6.38 23.11 -16.78
N ARG A 607 -6.26 24.27 -16.11
CA ARG A 607 -6.12 25.59 -16.75
C ARG A 607 -4.81 25.79 -17.52
N PHE A 608 -3.78 24.97 -17.30
CA PHE A 608 -2.49 25.08 -17.97
C PHE A 608 -2.32 24.12 -19.14
N LEU A 609 -3.17 23.11 -19.21
CA LEU A 609 -3.19 22.15 -20.31
C LEU A 609 -3.81 22.81 -21.54
N ASP A 610 -3.34 22.46 -22.73
CA ASP A 610 -4.05 22.71 -23.97
C ASP A 610 -5.34 21.87 -24.05
N ASP A 611 -6.23 22.21 -24.97
CA ASP A 611 -7.56 21.60 -25.05
C ASP A 611 -7.49 20.09 -25.38
N ASP A 612 -6.60 19.69 -26.29
CA ASP A 612 -6.44 18.28 -26.69
C ASP A 612 -5.89 17.44 -25.53
N THR A 613 -4.87 17.94 -24.84
CA THR A 613 -4.29 17.27 -23.66
C THR A 613 -5.29 17.19 -22.52
N LEU A 614 -6.03 18.27 -22.26
CA LEU A 614 -7.05 18.28 -21.22
C LEU A 614 -8.18 17.31 -21.53
N GLU A 615 -8.69 17.28 -22.76
CA GLU A 615 -9.78 16.38 -23.14
C GLU A 615 -9.36 14.91 -22.96
N ARG A 616 -8.12 14.58 -23.36
CA ARG A 616 -7.53 13.26 -23.13
C ARG A 616 -7.51 12.89 -21.66
N PHE A 617 -7.02 13.77 -20.78
CA PHE A 617 -6.98 13.49 -19.34
C PHE A 617 -8.36 13.41 -18.71
N VAL A 618 -9.27 14.34 -19.05
CA VAL A 618 -10.66 14.34 -18.57
C VAL A 618 -11.34 13.02 -18.93
N THR A 619 -11.21 12.56 -20.18
CA THR A 619 -11.81 11.31 -20.64
C THR A 619 -11.28 10.10 -19.86
N ARG A 620 -9.95 9.99 -19.71
CA ARG A 620 -9.30 8.93 -18.92
C ARG A 620 -9.75 8.96 -17.46
N THR A 621 -9.80 10.14 -16.84
CA THR A 621 -10.21 10.31 -15.43
C THR A 621 -11.68 9.98 -15.22
N ILE A 622 -12.58 10.36 -16.12
CA ILE A 622 -13.99 9.97 -16.07
C ILE A 622 -14.11 8.44 -16.11
N ALA A 623 -13.43 7.79 -17.06
CA ALA A 623 -13.44 6.33 -17.18
C ALA A 623 -12.96 5.66 -15.89
N LEU A 624 -11.83 6.08 -15.33
CA LEU A 624 -11.31 5.54 -14.07
C LEU A 624 -12.31 5.67 -12.92
N ASN A 625 -12.93 6.84 -12.74
CA ASN A 625 -13.93 7.05 -11.70
C ASN A 625 -15.17 6.16 -11.89
N ARG A 626 -15.64 5.98 -13.14
CA ARG A 626 -16.77 5.10 -13.45
C ARG A 626 -16.47 3.62 -13.23
N ILE A 627 -15.21 3.22 -13.35
CA ILE A 627 -14.79 1.85 -13.03
C ILE A 627 -14.84 1.63 -11.53
N VAL A 628 -14.33 2.59 -10.75
CA VAL A 628 -14.29 2.51 -9.29
C VAL A 628 -15.69 2.58 -8.68
N ILE A 629 -16.56 3.44 -9.20
CA ILE A 629 -17.95 3.57 -8.76
C ILE A 629 -18.82 2.58 -9.55
N GLN A 630 -18.81 1.32 -9.10
CA GLN A 630 -19.32 0.18 -9.88
C GLN A 630 -20.79 0.31 -10.31
N ASP A 631 -21.63 0.76 -9.38
CA ASP A 631 -23.06 0.98 -9.56
C ASP A 631 -23.44 2.16 -8.65
N PRO A 632 -23.60 3.38 -9.20
CA PRO A 632 -23.89 4.58 -8.43
C PRO A 632 -25.20 4.53 -7.64
N GLU A 633 -26.15 3.67 -8.00
CA GLU A 633 -27.43 3.52 -7.29
C GLU A 633 -27.30 2.55 -6.12
N LYS A 634 -26.54 1.46 -6.31
CA LYS A 634 -26.28 0.46 -5.26
C LYS A 634 -25.20 0.91 -4.26
N TYR A 635 -24.16 1.59 -4.76
CA TYR A 635 -22.98 2.06 -4.04
C TYR A 635 -22.94 3.59 -4.01
N ASP A 636 -24.10 4.20 -3.75
CA ASP A 636 -24.31 5.65 -3.68
C ASP A 636 -23.38 6.35 -2.67
N TYR A 637 -22.95 5.64 -1.63
CA TYR A 637 -21.94 6.10 -0.68
C TYR A 637 -20.52 6.26 -1.27
N GLU A 638 -20.08 5.38 -2.18
CA GLU A 638 -18.80 5.54 -2.87
C GLU A 638 -18.85 6.76 -3.80
N LEU A 639 -19.96 6.88 -4.54
CA LEU A 639 -20.21 8.05 -5.37
C LEU A 639 -20.12 9.33 -4.53
N ALA A 640 -20.80 9.39 -3.38
CA ALA A 640 -20.82 10.56 -2.53
C ALA A 640 -19.42 11.01 -2.10
N MET A 641 -18.55 10.07 -1.75
CA MET A 641 -17.17 10.35 -1.31
C MET A 641 -16.26 10.82 -2.45
N MET A 642 -16.45 10.29 -3.65
CA MET A 642 -15.60 10.59 -4.82
C MET A 642 -16.10 11.77 -5.65
N ALA A 643 -17.38 12.16 -5.53
CA ALA A 643 -18.04 13.08 -6.45
C ALA A 643 -17.39 14.47 -6.50
N GLY A 644 -16.92 15.03 -5.37
CA GLY A 644 -16.44 16.42 -5.30
C GLY A 644 -15.38 16.77 -6.35
N PRO A 645 -14.19 16.11 -6.33
CA PRO A 645 -13.14 16.35 -7.33
C PRO A 645 -13.60 16.11 -8.77
N LEU A 646 -14.43 15.08 -9.02
CA LEU A 646 -14.89 14.78 -10.36
C LEU A 646 -15.90 15.83 -10.87
N LEU A 647 -16.80 16.32 -10.01
CA LEU A 647 -17.68 17.44 -10.35
C LEU A 647 -16.89 18.69 -10.69
N ASP A 648 -15.86 19.02 -9.91
CA ASP A 648 -14.98 20.16 -10.19
C ASP A 648 -14.32 20.01 -11.59
N LEU A 649 -13.86 18.80 -11.93
CA LEU A 649 -13.27 18.50 -13.24
C LEU A 649 -14.30 18.63 -14.38
N LEU A 650 -15.47 18.02 -14.22
CA LEU A 650 -16.55 18.08 -15.22
C LEU A 650 -17.04 19.51 -15.43
N SER A 651 -17.05 20.34 -14.38
CA SER A 651 -17.37 21.77 -14.48
C SER A 651 -16.38 22.53 -15.34
N ILE A 652 -15.09 22.17 -15.24
CA ILE A 652 -14.03 22.76 -16.06
C ILE A 652 -14.22 22.30 -17.51
N ALA A 653 -14.39 20.99 -17.73
CA ALA A 653 -14.58 20.41 -19.06
C ALA A 653 -15.81 20.98 -19.79
N HIS A 654 -16.96 21.03 -19.11
CA HIS A 654 -18.20 21.59 -19.67
C HIS A 654 -18.02 23.05 -20.12
N ARG A 655 -17.39 23.89 -19.28
CA ARG A 655 -17.15 25.30 -19.62
C ARG A 655 -16.12 25.49 -20.72
N ARG A 656 -15.08 24.63 -20.73
CA ARG A 656 -13.94 24.77 -21.63
C ARG A 656 -14.23 24.23 -23.03
N PHE A 657 -14.87 23.06 -23.11
CA PHE A 657 -15.22 22.42 -24.39
C PHE A 657 -16.61 22.81 -24.90
N SER A 658 -17.46 23.41 -24.05
CA SER A 658 -18.86 23.74 -24.38
C SER A 658 -19.69 22.52 -24.81
N GLU A 659 -19.39 21.35 -24.24
CA GLU A 659 -20.09 20.11 -24.53
C GLU A 659 -21.08 19.76 -23.41
N GLU A 660 -22.35 19.51 -23.78
CA GLU A 660 -23.43 19.24 -22.83
C GLU A 660 -23.22 17.91 -22.09
N ARG A 661 -22.57 16.92 -22.72
CA ARG A 661 -22.31 15.59 -22.13
C ARG A 661 -21.66 15.69 -20.74
N TYR A 662 -20.69 16.59 -20.57
CA TYR A 662 -20.02 16.77 -19.27
C TYR A 662 -20.94 17.37 -18.21
N GLY A 663 -21.83 18.29 -18.63
CA GLY A 663 -22.83 18.89 -17.76
C GLY A 663 -23.89 17.88 -17.33
N GLU A 664 -24.34 17.01 -18.23
CA GLU A 664 -25.30 15.94 -17.94
C GLU A 664 -24.74 14.92 -16.92
N ILE A 665 -23.49 14.46 -17.13
CA ILE A 665 -22.80 13.59 -16.18
C ILE A 665 -22.69 14.27 -14.82
N ALA A 666 -22.29 15.55 -14.79
CA ALA A 666 -22.15 16.31 -13.55
C ALA A 666 -23.49 16.43 -12.79
N ARG A 667 -24.59 16.76 -13.48
CA ARG A 667 -25.92 16.86 -12.86
C ARG A 667 -26.38 15.52 -12.28
N GLY A 668 -26.24 14.43 -13.04
CA GLY A 668 -26.61 13.09 -12.58
C GLY A 668 -25.84 12.68 -11.32
N MET A 669 -24.53 12.88 -11.32
CA MET A 669 -23.67 12.60 -10.16
C MET A 669 -23.99 13.48 -8.95
N TYR A 670 -24.22 14.77 -9.17
CA TYR A 670 -24.55 15.72 -8.11
C TYR A 670 -25.81 15.31 -7.36
N LEU A 671 -26.89 14.97 -8.08
CA LEU A 671 -28.16 14.60 -7.48
C LEU A 671 -28.03 13.33 -6.61
N LEU A 672 -27.40 12.29 -7.15
CA LEU A 672 -27.20 11.03 -6.42
C LEU A 672 -26.29 11.21 -5.20
N ALA A 673 -25.19 11.96 -5.33
CA ALA A 673 -24.28 12.23 -4.22
C ALA A 673 -24.95 13.06 -3.10
N LEU A 674 -25.74 14.06 -3.48
CA LEU A 674 -26.49 14.89 -2.52
C LEU A 674 -27.52 14.06 -1.75
N GLU A 675 -28.26 13.19 -2.45
CA GLU A 675 -29.21 12.27 -1.83
C GLU A 675 -28.51 11.29 -0.88
N ALA A 676 -27.39 10.71 -1.31
CA ALA A 676 -26.60 9.80 -0.49
C ALA A 676 -26.11 10.45 0.81
N TRP A 677 -25.53 11.66 0.76
CA TRP A 677 -25.10 12.36 1.98
C TRP A 677 -26.24 12.53 2.99
N ARG A 678 -27.44 12.86 2.52
CA ARG A 678 -28.63 12.98 3.38
C ARG A 678 -29.13 11.65 3.90
N LYS A 679 -29.24 10.65 3.02
CA LYS A 679 -29.65 9.28 3.35
C LYS A 679 -28.83 8.70 4.50
N TYR A 680 -27.53 9.00 4.55
CA TYR A 680 -26.61 8.52 5.59
C TYR A 680 -26.40 9.50 6.78
N GLY A 681 -27.17 10.58 6.86
CA GLY A 681 -27.20 11.49 8.02
C GLY A 681 -26.10 12.55 8.07
N PHE A 682 -25.46 12.88 6.94
CA PHE A 682 -24.42 13.90 6.83
C PHE A 682 -24.99 15.22 6.29
N GLU A 683 -25.96 15.79 7.01
CA GLU A 683 -26.74 16.97 6.56
C GLU A 683 -25.86 18.20 6.30
N GLU A 684 -24.96 18.56 7.22
CA GLU A 684 -24.05 19.71 7.04
C GLU A 684 -23.23 19.56 5.76
N LYS A 685 -22.83 18.33 5.44
CA LYS A 685 -22.06 18.05 4.23
C LYS A 685 -22.91 18.13 2.98
N ALA A 686 -24.12 17.61 3.02
CA ALA A 686 -25.08 17.75 1.93
C ALA A 686 -25.36 19.24 1.63
N ASP A 687 -25.52 20.07 2.66
CA ASP A 687 -25.77 21.49 2.50
C ASP A 687 -24.54 22.23 1.96
N ASN A 688 -23.33 21.97 2.48
CA ASN A 688 -22.08 22.50 1.92
C ASN A 688 -21.88 22.08 0.45
N PHE A 689 -22.23 20.83 0.12
CA PHE A 689 -22.13 20.28 -1.23
C PHE A 689 -23.12 20.97 -2.18
N ARG A 690 -24.37 21.14 -1.75
CA ARG A 690 -25.38 21.91 -2.47
C ARG A 690 -24.95 23.35 -2.71
N GLU A 691 -24.43 24.03 -1.69
CA GLU A 691 -23.98 25.42 -1.82
C GLU A 691 -22.88 25.55 -2.88
N LYS A 692 -21.86 24.68 -2.81
CA LYS A 692 -20.74 24.66 -3.76
C LYS A 692 -21.18 24.39 -5.21
N TYR A 693 -22.17 23.51 -5.40
CA TYR A 693 -22.60 23.03 -6.72
C TYR A 693 -24.00 23.52 -7.13
N SER A 694 -24.47 24.62 -6.56
CA SER A 694 -25.82 25.18 -6.80
C SER A 694 -26.13 25.51 -8.27
N TRP A 695 -25.12 25.65 -9.12
CA TRP A 695 -25.28 25.86 -10.57
C TRP A 695 -25.70 24.59 -11.35
N LEU A 696 -25.72 23.42 -10.69
CA LEU A 696 -26.21 22.16 -11.24
C LEU A 696 -27.70 21.89 -10.94
N GLU A 697 -28.35 22.73 -10.12
CA GLU A 697 -29.81 22.75 -9.91
C GLU A 697 -30.53 23.44 -11.08
#